data_AF-A0A7W6MQ80-F1
#
_entry.id   AF-A0A7W6MQ80-F1
#
_cell.length_a   1.000
_cell.length_b   1.000
_cell.length_c   1.000
_cell.angle_alpha   90.00
_cell.angle_beta   90.00
_cell.angle_gamma   90.00
#
_symmetry.space_group_name_H-M   'P 1'
#
loop_
_entity.id
_entity.type
_entity.pdbx_description
1 polymer ?
#
loop_
_entity_poly.entity_id
_entity_poly.type
_entity_poly.pdbx_seq_one_letter_code
_entity_poly.pdbx_strand_id
1 'polypeptide(L)'
;MARGDQLDESIFGYVWRHTKRQQLWLFFVLALSLPLYYLTLDLPKRIVNGPIQGEWAAGETQPLFRWTPTLPDFLGGGTLQLFGGIEVDRFGMLVALSLTFLFFVVVNGLFKFYLSNYKGQLGERLLRRLRYDLVDRVLRFPTGRFKQVRGPEIASMVKDETEPVGGFGGSAFADPALLLSQAATALLFIFLQNVWLGGVAGAVVLVQLIIIPRMRRRLVVLARARQLTARLLSGRIGEIVDSIPSIRVNDTSSWERAEIGGRLGRILQIRTDFFRWKFLVNFINNLLAQTTPFIFYLAGGYFVIVGQLDIGQLVAVIAAYKDLPAPLKELIAWDQFRVDVQSKYAQITEQFTMPDLIDPERQKVSQETPPHIEGDIAIVGLRIADESGNDLLEPTSLRLAPGEAVAAVGPVSGGGEYLADALVRLVEPASGRISIDGRSLDSLPDAFVGRRFGYSTSGLYFAQMSVRDALVYGLRHAPVNGHDGTGRPDPERLSEAWRSGDASSLCPEEWIDYAAAGIEGPQQLSGRLAEVLEIVELRVDIARLGLRNRLPADLPEEVGPRVLAARARFRERLAEGGDEDYFETFDPERYSDYASLIENLVFGIPLPEALMGNSLAERPQMREVLKQTGLDVMLFDMGRQIAETLIEIFGDLSPDNPLMESVDLMSPDEVDDYRTALRRTSGEGPHSGKYRRAFQELAFGYIEPKHRLGLLDDRIRSAVLAARARFGEKLEPDLAQAVSVHSPTALNPAASFQDNVLFGRVVDRYAEAAARINEVLVATLYDTGLAEVVFEIGLDFDIGSGAKRLSAGQQQKLALARALLKRPDLLVLNRPLSALDGDSQQATIGRVLASREALGVPRQTVFWVLSHAEHAHFFDRTLEFRDGRMTMIDAHVPHPVDEPA
;
A
#
# COMPACT_ATOMS: atom_id res chain seq x y z
N MET A 1 7.79 -30.45 27.64
CA MET A 1 7.58 -29.71 26.39
C MET A 1 7.60 -28.20 26.69
N ALA A 2 8.75 -27.65 27.12
CA ALA A 2 8.84 -26.27 27.64
C ALA A 2 10.02 -25.46 27.04
N ARG A 3 10.48 -25.80 25.82
CA ARG A 3 11.59 -25.13 25.13
C ARG A 3 11.24 -24.63 23.71
N GLY A 4 9.95 -24.63 23.36
CA GLY A 4 9.47 -24.24 22.03
C GLY A 4 9.28 -22.74 21.80
N ASP A 5 9.43 -21.91 22.84
CA ASP A 5 8.99 -20.50 22.81
C ASP A 5 10.10 -19.45 22.63
N GLN A 6 11.38 -19.84 22.55
CA GLN A 6 12.49 -18.90 22.36
C GLN A 6 13.06 -18.97 20.94
N LEU A 7 13.15 -17.80 20.29
CA LEU A 7 13.87 -17.64 19.02
C LEU A 7 15.37 -17.87 19.24
N ASP A 8 16.06 -18.38 18.22
CA ASP A 8 17.52 -18.59 18.25
C ASP A 8 18.29 -17.25 18.25
N GLU A 9 19.35 -17.11 19.07
CA GLU A 9 20.19 -15.88 19.13
C GLU A 9 21.02 -15.61 17.87
N SER A 10 21.26 -16.62 17.03
CA SER A 10 22.08 -16.49 15.82
C SER A 10 21.33 -17.02 14.61
N ILE A 11 21.38 -16.30 13.49
CA ILE A 11 20.80 -16.78 12.23
C ILE A 11 21.46 -18.08 11.75
N PHE A 12 22.78 -18.22 11.93
CA PHE A 12 23.46 -19.48 11.63
C PHE A 12 23.00 -20.59 12.59
N GLY A 13 22.73 -20.25 13.86
CA GLY A 13 22.13 -21.15 14.84
C GLY A 13 20.73 -21.63 14.43
N TYR A 14 19.85 -20.70 14.04
CA TYR A 14 18.49 -20.96 13.56
C TYR A 14 18.49 -21.83 12.31
N VAL A 15 19.28 -21.44 11.30
CA VAL A 15 19.46 -22.20 10.06
C VAL A 15 19.98 -23.59 10.37
N TRP A 16 21.04 -23.71 11.17
CA TRP A 16 21.60 -25.02 11.51
C TRP A 16 20.63 -25.90 12.30
N ARG A 17 19.95 -25.35 13.32
CA ARG A 17 18.98 -26.10 14.14
C ARG A 17 17.87 -26.72 13.29
N HIS A 18 17.35 -25.97 12.34
CA HIS A 18 16.23 -26.39 11.49
C HIS A 18 16.65 -27.09 10.20
N THR A 19 17.93 -27.02 9.81
CA THR A 19 18.41 -27.56 8.51
C THR A 19 19.69 -28.40 8.55
N LYS A 20 20.26 -28.72 9.72
CA LYS A 20 21.57 -29.43 9.84
C LYS A 20 21.70 -30.70 9.00
N ARG A 21 20.65 -31.53 8.96
CA ARG A 21 20.67 -32.80 8.20
C ARG A 21 20.70 -32.54 6.70
N GLN A 22 20.01 -31.51 6.26
CA GLN A 22 19.90 -31.06 4.89
C GLN A 22 21.21 -30.38 4.42
N GLN A 23 21.85 -29.59 5.28
CA GLN A 23 23.14 -28.93 4.98
C GLN A 23 24.29 -29.93 4.89
N LEU A 24 24.37 -30.90 5.80
CA LEU A 24 25.39 -31.98 5.73
C LEU A 24 25.25 -32.80 4.45
N TRP A 25 24.01 -33.06 4.03
CA TRP A 25 23.74 -33.74 2.77
C TRP A 25 24.17 -32.89 1.56
N LEU A 26 23.92 -31.57 1.57
CA LEU A 26 24.39 -30.66 0.52
C LEU A 26 25.92 -30.66 0.39
N PHE A 27 26.65 -30.64 1.51
CA PHE A 27 28.11 -30.70 1.48
C PHE A 27 28.67 -32.01 0.94
N PHE A 28 28.07 -33.13 1.32
CA PHE A 28 28.45 -34.44 0.81
C PHE A 28 28.27 -34.52 -0.71
N VAL A 29 27.11 -34.08 -1.21
CA VAL A 29 26.79 -34.05 -2.64
C VAL A 29 27.71 -33.08 -3.40
N LEU A 30 28.07 -31.94 -2.78
CA LEU A 30 29.02 -30.98 -3.33
C LEU A 30 30.42 -31.57 -3.49
N ALA A 31 30.97 -32.19 -2.44
CA ALA A 31 32.31 -32.79 -2.47
C ALA A 31 32.44 -33.86 -3.55
N LEU A 32 31.37 -34.65 -3.75
CA LEU A 32 31.31 -35.67 -4.79
C LEU A 32 31.34 -35.08 -6.21
N SER A 33 30.92 -33.83 -6.40
CA SER A 33 30.85 -33.17 -7.71
C SER A 33 32.17 -32.53 -8.19
N LEU A 34 33.09 -32.19 -7.29
CA LEU A 34 34.29 -31.41 -7.63
C LEU A 34 35.30 -32.12 -8.54
N PRO A 35 35.67 -33.41 -8.30
CA PRO A 35 36.59 -34.12 -9.19
C PRO A 35 36.00 -34.27 -10.60
N LEU A 36 34.68 -34.44 -10.67
CA LEU A 36 33.94 -34.58 -11.93
C LEU A 36 33.97 -33.28 -12.71
N TYR A 37 33.81 -32.13 -12.03
CA TYR A 37 33.92 -30.80 -12.65
C TYR A 37 35.32 -30.53 -13.23
N TYR A 38 36.39 -30.90 -12.53
CA TYR A 38 37.76 -30.76 -13.07
C TYR A 38 37.95 -31.61 -14.34
N LEU A 39 37.53 -32.87 -14.31
CA LEU A 39 37.63 -33.77 -15.45
C LEU A 39 36.89 -33.24 -16.68
N THR A 40 35.76 -32.54 -16.48
CA THR A 40 35.04 -31.90 -17.60
C THR A 40 35.82 -30.77 -18.28
N LEU A 41 36.75 -30.09 -17.58
CA LEU A 41 37.55 -29.01 -18.18
C LEU A 41 38.77 -29.54 -18.96
N ASP A 42 39.36 -30.66 -18.52
CA ASP A 42 40.60 -31.20 -19.11
C ASP A 42 40.36 -32.18 -20.29
N LEU A 43 39.26 -32.95 -20.24
CA LEU A 43 38.94 -33.94 -21.27
C LEU A 43 38.87 -33.39 -22.71
N PRO A 44 38.28 -32.19 -22.98
CA PRO A 44 38.27 -31.60 -24.32
C PRO A 44 39.66 -31.44 -24.93
N LYS A 45 40.65 -31.06 -24.12
CA LYS A 45 42.05 -30.93 -24.56
C LYS A 45 42.65 -32.28 -24.94
N ARG A 46 42.46 -33.30 -24.10
CA ARG A 46 42.99 -34.66 -24.35
C ARG A 46 42.40 -35.30 -25.60
N ILE A 47 41.12 -35.03 -25.87
CA ILE A 47 40.43 -35.47 -27.08
C ILE A 47 41.06 -34.82 -28.32
N VAL A 48 41.30 -33.52 -28.28
CA VAL A 48 41.87 -32.77 -29.41
C VAL A 48 43.33 -33.14 -29.67
N ASN A 49 44.16 -33.18 -28.63
CA ASN A 49 45.60 -33.40 -28.80
C ASN A 49 45.97 -34.88 -29.00
N GLY A 50 45.14 -35.82 -28.51
CA GLY A 50 45.38 -37.24 -28.63
C GLY A 50 44.85 -37.80 -29.95
N PRO A 51 43.66 -38.42 -29.98
CA PRO A 51 43.17 -39.12 -31.16
C PRO A 51 42.88 -38.22 -32.37
N ILE A 52 42.61 -36.91 -32.19
CA ILE A 52 42.32 -36.00 -33.32
C ILE A 52 43.62 -35.52 -33.99
N GLN A 53 44.58 -34.98 -33.24
CA GLN A 53 45.79 -34.36 -33.79
C GLN A 53 47.10 -35.11 -33.56
N GLY A 54 47.11 -36.11 -32.66
CA GLY A 54 48.31 -36.88 -32.35
C GLY A 54 48.82 -37.66 -33.55
N GLU A 55 50.15 -37.76 -33.65
CA GLU A 55 50.83 -38.59 -34.65
C GLU A 55 50.74 -40.06 -34.24
N TRP A 56 49.87 -40.84 -34.90
CA TRP A 56 49.66 -42.28 -34.67
C TRP A 56 49.89 -43.03 -35.99
N ALA A 57 50.74 -44.05 -36.00
CA ALA A 57 50.97 -44.88 -37.19
C ALA A 57 49.81 -45.86 -37.43
N ALA A 58 49.64 -46.31 -38.68
CA ALA A 58 48.54 -47.20 -39.05
C ALA A 58 48.66 -48.57 -38.35
N GLY A 59 47.69 -48.89 -37.48
CA GLY A 59 47.65 -50.13 -36.70
C GLY A 59 48.22 -50.02 -35.27
N GLU A 60 48.70 -48.85 -34.85
CA GLU A 60 49.09 -48.63 -33.45
C GLU A 60 47.87 -48.54 -32.53
N THR A 61 47.89 -49.31 -31.45
CA THR A 61 46.93 -49.24 -30.36
C THR A 61 47.53 -48.45 -29.20
N GLN A 62 46.68 -47.71 -28.48
CA GLN A 62 47.06 -47.09 -27.22
C GLN A 62 46.14 -47.57 -26.09
N PRO A 63 46.67 -47.71 -24.86
CA PRO A 63 45.90 -48.19 -23.73
C PRO A 63 44.95 -47.11 -23.19
N LEU A 64 43.64 -47.34 -23.34
CA LEU A 64 42.56 -46.53 -22.77
C LEU A 64 42.35 -46.86 -21.28
N PHE A 65 42.04 -45.85 -20.48
CA PHE A 65 41.87 -45.95 -19.01
C PHE A 65 43.08 -46.55 -18.28
N ARG A 66 44.28 -46.41 -18.86
CA ARG A 66 45.51 -46.80 -18.18
C ARG A 66 45.61 -46.02 -16.87
N TRP A 67 45.40 -46.71 -15.76
CA TRP A 67 45.44 -46.11 -14.44
C TRP A 67 46.77 -46.46 -13.78
N THR A 68 47.72 -45.55 -13.98
CA THR A 68 49.06 -45.58 -13.40
C THR A 68 49.21 -44.38 -12.47
N PRO A 69 48.56 -44.36 -11.28
CA PRO A 69 48.87 -43.34 -10.29
C PRO A 69 50.37 -43.42 -9.96
N THR A 70 51.08 -42.33 -10.25
CA THR A 70 52.45 -42.09 -9.79
C THR A 70 52.36 -41.66 -8.33
N LEU A 71 52.91 -42.45 -7.40
CA LEU A 71 53.04 -42.00 -6.02
C LEU A 71 53.87 -40.70 -5.98
N PRO A 72 53.50 -39.70 -5.17
CA PRO A 72 54.33 -38.52 -4.97
C PRO A 72 55.74 -38.92 -4.53
N ASP A 73 56.76 -38.15 -4.90
CA ASP A 73 58.17 -38.50 -4.67
C ASP A 73 58.50 -38.81 -3.20
N PHE A 74 57.78 -38.21 -2.24
CA PHE A 74 57.94 -38.45 -0.80
C PHE A 74 57.40 -39.81 -0.30
N LEU A 75 56.64 -40.54 -1.13
CA LEU A 75 56.10 -41.88 -0.87
C LEU A 75 56.76 -42.94 -1.77
N GLY A 76 57.94 -42.64 -2.33
CA GLY A 76 58.78 -43.61 -3.04
C GLY A 76 58.62 -43.63 -4.56
N GLY A 77 57.88 -42.68 -5.17
CA GLY A 77 57.88 -42.45 -6.62
C GLY A 77 57.41 -43.61 -7.50
N GLY A 78 56.92 -44.70 -6.91
CA GLY A 78 56.51 -45.90 -7.62
C GLY A 78 55.22 -45.70 -8.41
N THR A 79 55.21 -46.12 -9.66
CA THR A 79 53.99 -46.24 -10.46
C THR A 79 53.31 -47.58 -10.18
N LEU A 80 52.15 -47.55 -9.53
CA LEU A 80 51.31 -48.74 -9.37
C LEU A 80 50.41 -48.89 -10.60
N GLN A 81 50.64 -49.92 -11.42
CA GLN A 81 49.70 -50.30 -12.48
C GLN A 81 48.54 -51.09 -11.87
N LEU A 82 47.46 -50.38 -11.54
CA LEU A 82 46.23 -50.98 -11.01
C LEU A 82 45.32 -51.53 -12.12
N PHE A 83 45.43 -50.96 -13.32
CA PHE A 83 44.73 -51.44 -14.52
C PHE A 83 45.58 -51.18 -15.77
N GLY A 84 45.88 -52.24 -16.54
CA GLY A 84 46.76 -52.19 -17.73
C GLY A 84 46.18 -51.41 -18.92
N GLY A 85 44.91 -51.04 -18.83
CA GLY A 85 44.17 -50.37 -19.90
C GLY A 85 43.61 -51.36 -20.92
N ILE A 86 42.69 -50.88 -21.75
CA ILE A 86 42.16 -51.62 -22.90
C ILE A 86 42.87 -51.04 -24.13
N GLU A 87 43.55 -51.88 -24.89
CA GLU A 87 44.18 -51.47 -26.16
C GLU A 87 43.09 -51.12 -27.16
N VAL A 88 43.05 -49.85 -27.57
CA VAL A 88 42.13 -49.36 -28.58
C VAL A 88 42.89 -48.66 -29.68
N ASP A 89 42.38 -48.83 -30.88
CA ASP A 89 42.80 -48.08 -32.04
C ASP A 89 42.39 -46.60 -31.93
N ARG A 90 42.90 -45.77 -32.84
CA ARG A 90 42.67 -44.31 -32.84
C ARG A 90 41.19 -43.93 -32.79
N PHE A 91 40.35 -44.67 -33.51
CA PHE A 91 38.92 -44.45 -33.53
C PHE A 91 38.26 -44.86 -32.21
N GLY A 92 38.62 -46.04 -31.68
CA GLY A 92 38.17 -46.49 -30.36
C GLY A 92 38.52 -45.50 -29.24
N MET A 93 39.72 -44.90 -29.28
CA MET A 93 40.15 -43.89 -28.31
C MET A 93 39.32 -42.59 -28.38
N LEU A 94 39.01 -42.10 -29.59
CA LEU A 94 38.16 -40.91 -29.78
C LEU A 94 36.76 -41.12 -29.20
N VAL A 95 36.15 -42.27 -29.53
CA VAL A 95 34.81 -42.63 -29.07
C VAL A 95 34.80 -42.76 -27.55
N ALA A 96 35.78 -43.45 -26.98
CA ALA A 96 35.87 -43.65 -25.55
C ALA A 96 36.03 -42.33 -24.76
N LEU A 97 36.91 -41.42 -25.19
CA LEU A 97 37.11 -40.15 -24.51
C LEU A 97 35.90 -39.21 -24.65
N SER A 98 35.23 -39.21 -25.80
CA SER A 98 34.04 -38.38 -26.04
C SER A 98 32.83 -38.85 -25.22
N LEU A 99 32.62 -40.17 -25.11
CA LEU A 99 31.59 -40.75 -24.23
C LEU A 99 31.89 -40.46 -22.75
N THR A 100 33.17 -40.49 -22.38
CA THR A 100 33.62 -40.14 -21.02
C THR A 100 33.34 -38.67 -20.71
N PHE A 101 33.61 -37.75 -21.65
CA PHE A 101 33.29 -36.32 -21.51
C PHE A 101 31.78 -36.08 -21.35
N LEU A 102 30.95 -36.65 -22.23
CA LEU A 102 29.49 -36.51 -22.15
C LEU A 102 28.94 -37.05 -20.83
N PHE A 103 29.43 -38.22 -20.39
CA PHE A 103 29.07 -38.80 -19.10
C PHE A 103 29.31 -37.80 -17.96
N PHE A 104 30.50 -37.20 -17.88
CA PHE A 104 30.81 -36.26 -16.81
C PHE A 104 30.02 -34.95 -16.89
N VAL A 105 29.72 -34.44 -18.09
CA VAL A 105 28.88 -33.25 -18.26
C VAL A 105 27.46 -33.48 -17.75
N VAL A 106 26.84 -34.62 -18.10
CA VAL A 106 25.49 -34.99 -17.63
C VAL A 106 25.48 -35.15 -16.11
N VAL A 107 26.46 -35.88 -15.58
CA VAL A 107 26.58 -36.12 -14.14
C VAL A 107 26.76 -34.79 -13.38
N ASN A 108 27.66 -33.91 -13.83
CA ASN A 108 27.87 -32.60 -13.22
C ASN A 108 26.62 -31.69 -13.30
N GLY A 109 25.90 -31.70 -14.43
CA GLY A 109 24.64 -30.99 -14.60
C GLY A 109 23.54 -31.47 -13.66
N LEU A 110 23.42 -32.79 -13.47
CA LEU A 110 22.48 -33.39 -12.50
C LEU A 110 22.82 -33.00 -11.06
N PHE A 111 24.11 -32.99 -10.70
CA PHE A 111 24.55 -32.48 -9.40
C PHE A 111 24.17 -31.01 -9.20
N LYS A 112 24.44 -30.14 -10.18
CA LYS A 112 24.10 -28.72 -10.10
C LYS A 112 22.59 -28.50 -9.96
N PHE A 113 21.79 -29.19 -10.78
CA PHE A 113 20.32 -29.14 -10.72
C PHE A 113 19.80 -29.57 -9.34
N TYR A 114 20.28 -30.72 -8.86
CA TYR A 114 19.91 -31.24 -7.54
C TYR A 114 20.26 -30.26 -6.43
N LEU A 115 21.49 -29.77 -6.40
CA LEU A 115 21.97 -28.81 -5.40
C LEU A 115 21.14 -27.53 -5.41
N SER A 116 20.93 -26.89 -6.56
CA SER A 116 20.18 -25.63 -6.66
C SER A 116 18.71 -25.77 -6.25
N ASN A 117 18.03 -26.83 -6.70
CA ASN A 117 16.64 -27.06 -6.36
C ASN A 117 16.47 -27.39 -4.87
N TYR A 118 17.36 -28.23 -4.33
CA TYR A 118 17.34 -28.59 -2.91
C TYR A 118 17.59 -27.37 -2.01
N LYS A 119 18.56 -26.51 -2.37
CA LYS A 119 18.84 -25.23 -1.67
C LYS A 119 17.64 -24.30 -1.68
N GLY A 120 17.00 -24.10 -2.83
CA GLY A 120 15.83 -23.22 -2.97
C GLY A 120 14.64 -23.69 -2.12
N GLN A 121 14.33 -24.99 -2.18
CA GLN A 121 13.28 -25.57 -1.34
C GLN A 121 13.60 -25.46 0.15
N LEU A 122 14.87 -25.59 0.54
CA LEU A 122 15.30 -25.45 1.92
C LEU A 122 15.10 -24.01 2.43
N GLY A 123 15.47 -23.01 1.62
CA GLY A 123 15.28 -21.58 1.94
C GLY A 123 13.81 -21.20 2.09
N GLU A 124 12.94 -21.63 1.17
CA GLU A 124 11.50 -21.35 1.23
C GLU A 124 10.82 -22.04 2.43
N ARG A 125 11.21 -23.28 2.75
CA ARG A 125 10.69 -23.98 3.94
C ARG A 125 11.09 -23.25 5.22
N LEU A 126 12.29 -22.70 5.27
CA LEU A 126 12.79 -21.93 6.40
C LEU A 126 12.09 -20.56 6.50
N LEU A 127 11.91 -19.85 5.38
CA LEU A 127 11.19 -18.58 5.32
C LEU A 127 9.74 -18.71 5.75
N ARG A 128 9.04 -19.70 5.21
CA ARG A 128 7.64 -19.98 5.55
C ARG A 128 7.49 -20.23 7.05
N ARG A 129 8.42 -21.00 7.63
CA ARG A 129 8.43 -21.26 9.07
C ARG A 129 8.68 -19.99 9.86
N LEU A 130 9.72 -19.22 9.52
CA LEU A 130 10.02 -17.97 10.22
C LEU A 130 8.84 -16.99 10.20
N ARG A 131 8.19 -16.79 9.04
CA ARG A 131 7.01 -15.91 8.92
C ARG A 131 5.82 -16.42 9.73
N TYR A 132 5.58 -17.73 9.70
CA TYR A 132 4.54 -18.35 10.52
C TYR A 132 4.82 -18.10 12.02
N ASP A 133 6.04 -18.35 12.46
CA ASP A 133 6.45 -18.17 13.86
C ASP A 133 6.29 -16.70 14.31
N LEU A 134 6.55 -15.72 13.44
CA LEU A 134 6.40 -14.30 13.76
C LEU A 134 4.94 -13.83 13.73
N VAL A 135 4.13 -14.25 12.76
CA VAL A 135 2.71 -13.87 12.68
C VAL A 135 1.91 -14.47 13.84
N ASP A 136 2.17 -15.74 14.17
CA ASP A 136 1.55 -16.39 15.34
C ASP A 136 1.82 -15.60 16.62
N ARG A 137 3.07 -15.12 16.80
CA ARG A 137 3.44 -14.28 17.95
C ARG A 137 2.72 -12.94 17.98
N VAL A 138 2.64 -12.22 16.86
CA VAL A 138 1.99 -10.89 16.80
C VAL A 138 0.52 -10.97 17.18
N LEU A 139 -0.20 -11.99 16.70
CA LEU A 139 -1.62 -12.19 17.01
C LEU A 139 -1.87 -12.47 18.50
N ARG A 140 -0.83 -12.78 19.24
CA ARG A 140 -0.85 -13.16 20.65
C ARG A 140 -0.21 -12.12 21.56
N PHE A 141 0.18 -10.94 21.04
CA PHE A 141 0.69 -9.84 21.84
C PHE A 141 -0.39 -9.27 22.78
N PRO A 142 -0.08 -9.00 24.06
CA PRO A 142 -0.96 -8.26 24.95
C PRO A 142 -1.25 -6.84 24.47
N THR A 143 -2.44 -6.31 24.75
CA THR A 143 -2.91 -4.99 24.31
C THR A 143 -2.05 -3.83 24.79
N GLY A 144 -1.38 -3.93 25.95
CA GLY A 144 -0.46 -2.91 26.47
C GLY A 144 0.75 -2.64 25.57
N ARG A 145 1.34 -3.70 24.97
CA ARG A 145 2.52 -3.58 24.10
C ARG A 145 2.19 -3.05 22.71
N PHE A 146 0.98 -3.29 22.20
CA PHE A 146 0.52 -2.73 20.91
C PHE A 146 0.55 -1.20 20.87
N LYS A 147 0.41 -0.54 22.03
CA LYS A 147 0.53 0.92 22.13
C LYS A 147 1.97 1.43 21.99
N GLN A 148 2.97 0.58 22.19
CA GLN A 148 4.40 0.96 22.18
C GLN A 148 5.09 0.66 20.85
N VAL A 149 4.56 -0.27 20.04
CA VAL A 149 5.16 -0.69 18.78
C VAL A 149 4.38 -0.12 17.60
N ARG A 150 5.08 0.55 16.67
CA ARG A 150 4.46 1.10 15.48
C ARG A 150 4.03 -0.04 14.55
N GLY A 151 2.74 -0.16 14.25
CA GLY A 151 2.20 -1.19 13.33
C GLY A 151 2.97 -1.33 12.00
N PRO A 152 3.36 -0.22 11.33
CA PRO A 152 4.18 -0.26 10.11
C PRO A 152 5.54 -0.93 10.30
N GLU A 153 6.13 -0.82 11.49
CA GLU A 153 7.43 -1.41 11.83
C GLU A 153 7.31 -2.93 11.92
N ILE A 154 6.31 -3.47 12.62
CA ILE A 154 6.07 -4.94 12.70
C ILE A 154 5.76 -5.52 11.33
N ALA A 155 4.93 -4.83 10.53
CA ALA A 155 4.60 -5.28 9.18
C ALA A 155 5.85 -5.34 8.28
N SER A 156 6.70 -4.31 8.34
CA SER A 156 7.99 -4.29 7.64
C SER A 156 8.91 -5.40 8.13
N MET A 157 8.95 -5.67 9.44
CA MET A 157 9.79 -6.70 10.04
C MET A 157 9.38 -8.11 9.59
N VAL A 158 8.09 -8.44 9.61
CA VAL A 158 7.59 -9.76 9.19
C VAL A 158 7.78 -9.97 7.69
N LYS A 159 7.66 -8.93 6.87
CA LYS A 159 7.65 -9.04 5.42
C LYS A 159 9.02 -8.78 4.78
N ASP A 160 9.54 -7.58 4.98
CA ASP A 160 10.70 -7.04 4.28
C ASP A 160 12.01 -7.46 4.97
N GLU A 161 12.01 -7.58 6.30
CA GLU A 161 13.19 -7.99 7.06
C GLU A 161 13.40 -9.52 7.09
N THR A 162 12.34 -10.34 6.98
CA THR A 162 12.48 -11.80 6.91
C THR A 162 12.80 -12.35 5.52
N GLU A 163 12.43 -11.66 4.43
CA GLU A 163 12.63 -12.16 3.07
C GLU A 163 14.12 -12.49 2.77
N PRO A 164 15.08 -11.62 3.12
CA PRO A 164 16.50 -11.94 3.03
C PRO A 164 16.89 -13.17 3.85
N VAL A 165 16.33 -13.32 5.05
CA VAL A 165 16.64 -14.41 5.97
C VAL A 165 16.30 -15.78 5.37
N GLY A 166 15.16 -15.86 4.70
CA GLY A 166 14.71 -17.04 3.95
C GLY A 166 15.65 -17.43 2.81
N GLY A 167 16.03 -16.45 1.98
CA GLY A 167 16.95 -16.65 0.87
C GLY A 167 18.35 -17.08 1.33
N PHE A 168 18.76 -16.64 2.52
CA PHE A 168 20.03 -17.03 3.12
C PHE A 168 20.01 -18.45 3.69
N GLY A 169 18.91 -18.90 4.29
CA GLY A 169 18.87 -20.22 4.96
C GLY A 169 19.24 -21.42 4.08
N GLY A 170 18.94 -21.37 2.78
CA GLY A 170 19.34 -22.40 1.81
C GLY A 170 20.77 -22.28 1.28
N SER A 171 21.32 -21.06 1.25
CA SER A 171 22.60 -20.70 0.62
C SER A 171 23.74 -20.47 1.63
N ALA A 172 23.43 -20.31 2.91
CA ALA A 172 24.32 -19.86 3.98
C ALA A 172 25.65 -20.62 4.06
N PHE A 173 25.63 -21.92 3.77
CA PHE A 173 26.81 -22.78 3.89
C PHE A 173 27.25 -23.36 2.54
N ALA A 174 26.30 -23.59 1.65
CA ALA A 174 26.53 -24.38 0.44
C ALA A 174 26.94 -23.55 -0.79
N ASP A 175 26.69 -22.24 -0.81
CA ASP A 175 27.08 -21.36 -1.92
C ASP A 175 28.55 -20.93 -1.83
N PRO A 176 29.09 -20.48 -0.67
CA PRO A 176 30.51 -20.17 -0.55
C PRO A 176 31.38 -21.35 -0.95
N ALA A 177 31.05 -22.55 -0.44
CA ALA A 177 31.81 -23.76 -0.72
C ALA A 177 31.79 -24.13 -2.21
N LEU A 178 30.67 -23.97 -2.90
CA LEU A 178 30.54 -24.26 -4.33
C LEU A 178 31.24 -23.21 -5.20
N LEU A 179 31.10 -21.93 -4.86
CA LEU A 179 31.61 -20.83 -5.67
C LEU A 179 33.12 -20.66 -5.53
N LEU A 180 33.65 -20.79 -4.31
CA LEU A 180 35.10 -20.79 -4.07
C LEU A 180 35.79 -21.95 -4.78
N SER A 181 35.19 -23.14 -4.75
CA SER A 181 35.75 -24.30 -5.41
C SER A 181 35.73 -24.15 -6.94
N GLN A 182 34.62 -23.70 -7.53
CA GLN A 182 34.51 -23.48 -8.98
C GLN A 182 35.45 -22.38 -9.50
N ALA A 183 35.52 -21.24 -8.80
CA ALA A 183 36.41 -20.14 -9.16
C ALA A 183 37.88 -20.57 -9.09
N ALA A 184 38.29 -21.23 -8.00
CA ALA A 184 39.66 -21.70 -7.83
C ALA A 184 40.05 -22.71 -8.92
N THR A 185 39.17 -23.65 -9.27
CA THR A 185 39.43 -24.64 -10.32
C THR A 185 39.55 -24.01 -11.72
N ALA A 186 38.67 -23.07 -12.08
CA ALA A 186 38.70 -22.43 -13.40
C ALA A 186 39.86 -21.43 -13.57
N LEU A 187 40.18 -20.67 -12.52
CA LEU A 187 41.22 -19.64 -12.56
C LEU A 187 42.62 -20.26 -12.60
N LEU A 188 42.83 -21.35 -11.83
CA LEU A 188 44.03 -22.18 -11.92
C LEU A 188 44.20 -22.77 -13.33
N PHE A 189 43.11 -23.13 -14.00
CA PHE A 189 43.15 -23.73 -15.34
C PHE A 189 43.47 -22.73 -16.47
N ILE A 190 42.91 -21.51 -16.44
CA ILE A 190 43.09 -20.49 -17.50
C ILE A 190 44.48 -19.85 -17.46
N PHE A 191 45.00 -19.56 -16.27
CA PHE A 191 46.32 -18.92 -16.11
C PHE A 191 47.46 -19.78 -16.65
N LEU A 192 47.24 -21.10 -16.70
CA LEU A 192 48.16 -22.02 -17.31
C LEU A 192 48.14 -21.96 -18.87
N GLN A 193 47.41 -21.03 -19.53
CA GLN A 193 47.15 -21.04 -20.99
C GLN A 193 47.47 -19.77 -21.87
N ASN A 194 46.82 -18.56 -21.85
CA ASN A 194 47.15 -17.39 -22.78
C ASN A 194 46.53 -15.97 -22.48
N VAL A 195 47.12 -14.84 -22.99
CA VAL A 195 46.77 -13.41 -22.69
C VAL A 195 45.96 -12.62 -23.78
N TRP A 196 46.17 -12.79 -25.09
CA TRP A 196 45.56 -11.93 -26.15
C TRP A 196 44.05 -12.10 -26.34
N LEU A 197 43.53 -13.29 -26.03
CA LEU A 197 42.09 -13.59 -26.01
C LEU A 197 41.32 -12.69 -25.03
N GLY A 198 42.02 -12.05 -24.07
CA GLY A 198 41.42 -11.08 -23.16
C GLY A 198 40.90 -9.78 -23.83
N GLY A 199 41.49 -9.32 -24.94
CA GLY A 199 41.10 -8.05 -25.58
C GLY A 199 39.77 -8.11 -26.34
N VAL A 200 39.51 -9.23 -27.03
CA VAL A 200 38.26 -9.50 -27.76
C VAL A 200 37.06 -9.57 -26.81
N ALA A 201 37.27 -10.14 -25.62
CA ALA A 201 36.25 -10.14 -24.57
C ALA A 201 35.82 -8.72 -24.18
N GLY A 202 36.73 -7.74 -24.19
CA GLY A 202 36.43 -6.34 -23.88
C GLY A 202 35.45 -5.67 -24.85
N ALA A 203 35.49 -6.00 -26.14
CA ALA A 203 34.60 -5.39 -27.14
C ALA A 203 33.15 -5.89 -27.03
N VAL A 204 32.94 -7.18 -26.73
CA VAL A 204 31.59 -7.74 -26.51
C VAL A 204 30.93 -7.14 -25.28
N VAL A 205 31.73 -6.85 -24.25
CA VAL A 205 31.27 -6.13 -23.04
C VAL A 205 30.75 -4.74 -23.40
N LEU A 206 31.33 -4.04 -24.39
CA LEU A 206 30.86 -2.72 -24.82
C LEU A 206 29.47 -2.77 -25.49
N VAL A 207 29.18 -3.82 -26.26
CA VAL A 207 27.85 -4.02 -26.88
C VAL A 207 26.78 -4.30 -25.82
N GLN A 208 27.13 -5.10 -24.79
CA GLN A 208 26.25 -5.36 -23.65
C GLN A 208 25.87 -4.06 -22.92
N LEU A 209 26.79 -3.08 -22.85
CA LEU A 209 26.54 -1.78 -22.23
C LEU A 209 25.49 -0.93 -22.98
N ILE A 210 25.19 -1.19 -24.26
CA ILE A 210 24.23 -0.38 -25.05
C ILE A 210 22.84 -1.02 -25.12
N ILE A 211 22.75 -2.35 -25.26
CA ILE A 211 21.48 -3.06 -25.47
C ILE A 211 20.72 -3.25 -24.15
N ILE A 212 21.43 -3.67 -23.10
CA ILE A 212 20.85 -4.00 -21.81
C ILE A 212 20.08 -2.80 -21.19
N PRO A 213 20.60 -1.55 -21.23
CA PRO A 213 19.87 -0.41 -20.67
C PRO A 213 18.50 -0.14 -21.31
N ARG A 214 18.37 -0.34 -22.64
CA ARG A 214 17.09 -0.10 -23.34
C ARG A 214 16.02 -1.10 -22.90
N MET A 215 16.36 -2.39 -22.83
CA MET A 215 15.42 -3.43 -22.40
C MET A 215 15.07 -3.30 -20.91
N ARG A 216 16.02 -2.84 -20.07
CA ARG A 216 15.78 -2.60 -18.65
C ARG A 216 14.72 -1.53 -18.37
N ARG A 217 14.38 -0.63 -19.30
CA ARG A 217 13.36 0.42 -19.05
C ARG A 217 12.00 -0.16 -18.64
N ARG A 218 11.51 -1.19 -19.36
CA ARG A 218 10.22 -1.83 -19.03
C ARG A 218 10.29 -2.65 -17.74
N LEU A 219 11.43 -3.28 -17.47
CA LEU A 219 11.71 -3.95 -16.21
C LEU A 219 11.65 -2.96 -15.03
N VAL A 220 12.19 -1.75 -15.20
CA VAL A 220 12.16 -0.68 -14.18
C VAL A 220 10.73 -0.21 -13.90
N VAL A 221 9.89 -0.07 -14.94
CA VAL A 221 8.46 0.27 -14.74
C VAL A 221 7.74 -0.81 -13.94
N LEU A 222 7.91 -2.09 -14.29
CA LEU A 222 7.31 -3.21 -13.55
C LEU A 222 7.88 -3.35 -12.13
N ALA A 223 9.17 -3.07 -11.94
CA ALA A 223 9.79 -3.02 -10.61
C ALA A 223 9.19 -1.90 -9.75
N ARG A 224 8.96 -0.71 -10.32
CA ARG A 224 8.26 0.38 -9.63
C ARG A 224 6.82 0.01 -9.31
N ALA A 225 6.08 -0.58 -10.25
CA ALA A 225 4.72 -1.06 -10.01
C ALA A 225 4.68 -2.08 -8.87
N ARG A 226 5.61 -3.06 -8.86
CA ARG A 226 5.78 -4.03 -7.78
C ARG A 226 6.05 -3.35 -6.43
N GLN A 227 6.96 -2.38 -6.41
CA GLN A 227 7.30 -1.62 -5.19
C GLN A 227 6.11 -0.80 -4.70
N LEU A 228 5.37 -0.15 -5.60
CA LEU A 228 4.19 0.64 -5.28
C LEU A 228 3.06 -0.25 -4.73
N THR A 229 2.77 -1.40 -5.37
CA THR A 229 1.78 -2.36 -4.83
C THR A 229 2.21 -2.96 -3.50
N ALA A 230 3.52 -3.17 -3.29
CA ALA A 230 4.05 -3.64 -2.01
C ALA A 230 3.92 -2.57 -0.90
N ARG A 231 4.12 -1.28 -1.24
CA ARG A 231 3.91 -0.15 -0.34
C ARG A 231 2.43 0.05 -0.02
N LEU A 232 1.55 -0.02 -1.02
CA LEU A 232 0.11 0.06 -0.82
C LEU A 232 -0.40 -1.09 0.08
N LEU A 233 0.12 -2.31 -0.12
CA LEU A 233 -0.18 -3.43 0.77
C LEU A 233 0.32 -3.17 2.20
N SER A 234 1.54 -2.65 2.35
CA SER A 234 2.10 -2.32 3.67
C SER A 234 1.31 -1.21 4.37
N GLY A 235 0.91 -0.16 3.63
CA GLY A 235 0.03 0.89 4.13
C GLY A 235 -1.30 0.33 4.59
N ARG A 236 -1.94 -0.51 3.76
CA ARG A 236 -3.21 -1.18 4.10
C ARG A 236 -3.08 -2.07 5.35
N ILE A 237 -1.98 -2.80 5.49
CA ILE A 237 -1.71 -3.58 6.72
C ILE A 237 -1.62 -2.66 7.94
N GLY A 238 -0.95 -1.51 7.81
CA GLY A 238 -0.91 -0.48 8.86
C GLY A 238 -2.31 -0.01 9.26
N GLU A 239 -3.16 0.30 8.27
CA GLU A 239 -4.55 0.70 8.54
C GLU A 239 -5.37 -0.40 9.23
N ILE A 240 -5.18 -1.67 8.87
CA ILE A 240 -5.84 -2.80 9.53
C ILE A 240 -5.43 -2.88 11.01
N VAL A 241 -4.13 -2.67 11.30
CA VAL A 241 -3.61 -2.66 12.68
C VAL A 241 -4.23 -1.53 13.49
N ASP A 242 -4.23 -0.32 12.93
CA ASP A 242 -4.84 0.86 13.59
C ASP A 242 -6.37 0.68 13.75
N SER A 243 -6.99 -0.09 12.86
CA SER A 243 -8.43 -0.42 12.88
C SER A 243 -8.80 -1.62 13.76
N ILE A 244 -7.87 -2.29 14.46
CA ILE A 244 -8.18 -3.51 15.24
C ILE A 244 -9.37 -3.35 16.19
N PRO A 245 -9.48 -2.26 17.00
CA PRO A 245 -10.65 -2.04 17.83
C PRO A 245 -11.95 -2.01 17.01
N SER A 246 -11.94 -1.29 15.89
CA SER A 246 -13.05 -1.23 14.94
C SER A 246 -13.37 -2.59 14.33
N ILE A 247 -12.37 -3.41 13.99
CA ILE A 247 -12.55 -4.75 13.42
C ILE A 247 -13.24 -5.67 14.43
N ARG A 248 -12.81 -5.67 15.70
CA ARG A 248 -13.36 -6.54 16.75
C ARG A 248 -14.80 -6.15 17.11
N VAL A 249 -15.05 -4.86 17.29
CA VAL A 249 -16.38 -4.32 17.61
C VAL A 249 -17.41 -4.58 16.50
N ASN A 250 -16.96 -4.79 15.26
CA ASN A 250 -17.83 -4.92 14.10
C ASN A 250 -17.81 -6.31 13.45
N ASP A 251 -17.05 -7.26 14.00
CA ASP A 251 -16.87 -8.63 13.47
C ASP A 251 -16.44 -8.69 11.98
N THR A 252 -15.62 -7.76 11.50
CA THR A 252 -15.27 -7.65 10.07
C THR A 252 -14.00 -8.41 9.67
N SER A 253 -13.46 -9.24 10.58
CA SER A 253 -12.19 -9.95 10.37
C SER A 253 -12.16 -10.85 9.14
N SER A 254 -13.31 -11.38 8.70
CA SER A 254 -13.42 -12.19 7.49
C SER A 254 -13.37 -11.35 6.22
N TRP A 255 -14.01 -10.17 6.23
CA TRP A 255 -13.97 -9.25 5.10
C TRP A 255 -12.57 -8.71 4.86
N GLU A 256 -11.86 -8.32 5.93
CA GLU A 256 -10.47 -7.85 5.83
C GLU A 256 -9.54 -8.91 5.23
N ARG A 257 -9.79 -10.20 5.50
CA ARG A 257 -9.03 -11.31 4.89
C ARG A 257 -9.31 -11.46 3.39
N ALA A 258 -10.58 -11.35 2.97
CA ALA A 258 -10.96 -11.44 1.56
C ALA A 258 -10.44 -10.26 0.72
N GLU A 259 -10.52 -9.04 1.25
CA GLU A 259 -9.99 -7.83 0.62
C GLU A 259 -8.49 -7.94 0.36
N ILE A 260 -7.73 -8.39 1.38
CA ILE A 260 -6.29 -8.63 1.28
C ILE A 260 -5.98 -9.72 0.26
N GLY A 261 -6.77 -10.80 0.21
CA GLY A 261 -6.64 -11.86 -0.80
C GLY A 261 -6.70 -11.31 -2.23
N GLY A 262 -7.65 -10.41 -2.51
CA GLY A 262 -7.76 -9.73 -3.81
C GLY A 262 -6.52 -8.89 -4.17
N ARG A 263 -5.97 -8.13 -3.21
CA ARG A 263 -4.74 -7.35 -3.41
C ARG A 263 -3.53 -8.24 -3.67
N LEU A 264 -3.40 -9.35 -2.94
CA LEU A 264 -2.34 -10.34 -3.14
C LEU A 264 -2.41 -10.97 -4.53
N GLY A 265 -3.62 -11.24 -5.05
CA GLY A 265 -3.83 -11.68 -6.42
C GLY A 265 -3.28 -10.71 -7.47
N ARG A 266 -3.52 -9.40 -7.31
CA ARG A 266 -2.97 -8.37 -8.21
C ARG A 266 -1.44 -8.30 -8.15
N ILE A 267 -0.86 -8.44 -6.95
CA ILE A 267 0.60 -8.50 -6.76
C ILE A 267 1.19 -9.70 -7.49
N LEU A 268 0.55 -10.87 -7.42
CA LEU A 268 0.97 -12.08 -8.12
C LEU A 268 1.03 -11.86 -9.64
N GLN A 269 0.00 -11.23 -10.21
CA GLN A 269 -0.03 -10.91 -11.64
C GLN A 269 1.14 -10.01 -12.06
N ILE A 270 1.36 -8.89 -11.36
CA ILE A 270 2.47 -7.96 -11.64
C ILE A 270 3.83 -8.67 -11.50
N ARG A 271 3.98 -9.51 -10.48
CA ARG A 271 5.22 -10.26 -10.22
C ARG A 271 5.49 -11.27 -11.34
N THR A 272 4.46 -11.92 -11.85
CA THR A 272 4.57 -12.87 -12.96
C THR A 272 5.00 -12.17 -14.25
N ASP A 273 4.41 -11.01 -14.57
CA ASP A 273 4.81 -10.20 -15.73
C ASP A 273 6.24 -9.66 -15.60
N PHE A 274 6.63 -9.24 -14.39
CA PHE A 274 8.01 -8.87 -14.10
C PHE A 274 8.98 -10.02 -14.39
N PHE A 275 8.65 -11.25 -13.96
CA PHE A 275 9.49 -12.41 -14.22
C PHE A 275 9.62 -12.69 -15.72
N ARG A 276 8.53 -12.65 -16.49
CA ARG A 276 8.57 -12.85 -17.95
C ARG A 276 9.59 -11.91 -18.62
N TRP A 277 9.56 -10.61 -18.29
CA TRP A 277 10.51 -9.63 -18.81
C TRP A 277 11.93 -9.80 -18.28
N LYS A 278 12.09 -10.09 -16.98
CA LYS A 278 13.40 -10.38 -16.38
C LYS A 278 14.09 -11.52 -17.12
N PHE A 279 13.38 -12.60 -17.39
CA PHE A 279 13.94 -13.76 -18.07
C PHE A 279 14.20 -13.51 -19.57
N LEU A 280 13.42 -12.65 -20.24
CA LEU A 280 13.74 -12.22 -21.60
C LEU A 280 15.06 -11.41 -21.65
N VAL A 281 15.30 -10.53 -20.68
CA VAL A 281 16.57 -9.81 -20.58
C VAL A 281 17.73 -10.78 -20.32
N ASN A 282 17.54 -11.74 -19.42
CA ASN A 282 18.54 -12.77 -19.16
C ASN A 282 18.84 -13.61 -20.41
N PHE A 283 17.81 -13.93 -21.22
CA PHE A 283 17.98 -14.63 -22.48
C PHE A 283 18.89 -13.86 -23.45
N ILE A 284 18.64 -12.56 -23.65
CA ILE A 284 19.49 -11.72 -24.53
C ILE A 284 20.91 -11.57 -23.96
N ASN A 285 21.06 -11.42 -22.64
CA ASN A 285 22.37 -11.40 -21.99
C ASN A 285 23.14 -12.70 -22.26
N ASN A 286 22.47 -13.84 -22.15
CA ASN A 286 23.06 -15.14 -22.43
C ASN A 286 23.41 -15.32 -23.92
N LEU A 287 22.62 -14.75 -24.83
CA LEU A 287 22.92 -14.73 -26.27
C LEU A 287 24.21 -13.96 -26.56
N LEU A 288 24.36 -12.77 -25.97
CA LEU A 288 25.57 -11.94 -26.11
C LEU A 288 26.79 -12.60 -25.47
N ALA A 289 26.63 -13.26 -24.32
CA ALA A 289 27.71 -14.01 -23.69
C ALA A 289 28.22 -15.17 -24.57
N GLN A 290 27.37 -15.75 -25.42
CA GLN A 290 27.77 -16.77 -26.39
C GLN A 290 28.49 -16.19 -27.63
N THR A 291 28.43 -14.87 -27.84
CA THR A 291 29.18 -14.20 -28.92
C THR A 291 30.68 -14.18 -28.66
N THR A 292 31.13 -14.10 -27.41
CA THR A 292 32.58 -14.10 -27.09
C THR A 292 33.28 -15.41 -27.49
N PRO A 293 32.76 -16.61 -27.14
CA PRO A 293 33.25 -17.88 -27.68
C PRO A 293 33.24 -17.95 -29.21
N PHE A 294 32.21 -17.40 -29.87
CA PHE A 294 32.15 -17.32 -31.33
C PHE A 294 33.35 -16.56 -31.91
N ILE A 295 33.69 -15.40 -31.33
CA ILE A 295 34.85 -14.64 -31.77
C ILE A 295 36.17 -15.35 -31.41
N PHE A 296 36.23 -16.06 -30.28
CA PHE A 296 37.38 -16.90 -29.95
C PHE A 296 37.61 -18.03 -30.96
N TYR A 297 36.55 -18.66 -31.48
CA TYR A 297 36.69 -19.62 -32.57
C TYR A 297 37.22 -18.96 -33.85
N LEU A 298 36.74 -17.77 -34.19
CA LEU A 298 37.16 -17.06 -35.40
C LEU A 298 38.62 -16.53 -35.32
N ALA A 299 38.94 -15.82 -34.24
CA ALA A 299 40.24 -15.17 -34.06
C ALA A 299 41.31 -16.13 -33.52
N GLY A 300 40.96 -16.95 -32.51
CA GLY A 300 41.84 -17.99 -32.01
C GLY A 300 42.13 -19.05 -33.06
N GLY A 301 41.13 -19.42 -33.88
CA GLY A 301 41.31 -20.33 -35.02
C GLY A 301 42.27 -19.78 -36.06
N TYR A 302 42.30 -18.45 -36.27
CA TYR A 302 43.31 -17.82 -37.12
C TYR A 302 44.73 -17.92 -36.52
N PHE A 303 44.91 -17.70 -35.22
CA PHE A 303 46.22 -17.83 -34.55
C PHE A 303 46.76 -19.27 -34.52
N VAL A 304 45.85 -20.24 -34.44
CA VAL A 304 46.13 -21.66 -34.66
C VAL A 304 46.73 -21.89 -36.06
N ILE A 305 46.14 -21.31 -37.11
CA ILE A 305 46.60 -21.48 -38.50
C ILE A 305 48.00 -20.90 -38.69
N VAL A 306 48.31 -19.80 -37.98
CA VAL A 306 49.63 -19.15 -37.98
C VAL A 306 50.64 -19.89 -37.08
N GLY A 307 50.22 -20.93 -36.34
CA GLY A 307 51.08 -21.79 -35.53
C GLY A 307 51.48 -21.21 -34.17
N GLN A 308 50.80 -20.17 -33.69
CA GLN A 308 51.12 -19.50 -32.43
C GLN A 308 50.36 -20.06 -31.22
N LEU A 309 49.39 -20.95 -31.44
CA LEU A 309 48.53 -21.52 -30.41
C LEU A 309 48.13 -22.94 -30.79
N ASP A 310 48.19 -23.88 -29.84
CA ASP A 310 47.71 -25.24 -30.07
C ASP A 310 46.17 -25.27 -30.10
N ILE A 311 45.62 -26.07 -31.01
CA ILE A 311 44.18 -26.19 -31.22
C ILE A 311 43.50 -26.68 -29.95
N GLY A 312 44.13 -27.62 -29.22
CA GLY A 312 43.60 -28.11 -27.94
C GLY A 312 43.65 -27.06 -26.83
N GLN A 313 44.68 -26.21 -26.81
CA GLN A 313 44.78 -25.10 -25.84
C GLN A 313 43.70 -24.04 -26.09
N LEU A 314 43.42 -23.70 -27.35
CA LEU A 314 42.33 -22.79 -27.69
C LEU A 314 40.99 -23.33 -27.17
N VAL A 315 40.70 -24.60 -27.45
CA VAL A 315 39.46 -25.26 -27.03
C VAL A 315 39.34 -25.29 -25.50
N ALA A 316 40.43 -25.55 -24.79
CA ALA A 316 40.47 -25.57 -23.33
C ALA A 316 40.25 -24.18 -22.70
N VAL A 317 40.89 -23.13 -23.25
CA VAL A 317 40.73 -21.75 -22.77
C VAL A 317 39.32 -21.23 -23.00
N ILE A 318 38.74 -21.52 -24.16
CA ILE A 318 37.35 -21.15 -24.48
C ILE A 318 36.38 -21.79 -23.47
N ALA A 319 36.63 -23.06 -23.11
CA ALA A 319 35.82 -23.78 -22.14
C ALA A 319 35.95 -23.20 -20.73
N ALA A 320 37.17 -22.94 -20.24
CA ALA A 320 37.36 -22.46 -18.87
C ALA A 320 37.00 -20.97 -18.70
N TYR A 321 37.30 -20.12 -19.70
CA TYR A 321 36.91 -18.70 -19.67
C TYR A 321 35.40 -18.52 -19.60
N LYS A 322 34.63 -19.39 -20.27
CA LYS A 322 33.17 -19.39 -20.22
C LYS A 322 32.63 -19.59 -18.80
N ASP A 323 33.36 -20.32 -17.94
CA ASP A 323 32.89 -20.73 -16.63
C ASP A 323 33.42 -19.86 -15.46
N LEU A 324 34.48 -19.07 -15.67
CA LEU A 324 35.11 -18.28 -14.60
C LEU A 324 34.32 -17.02 -14.11
N PRO A 325 33.68 -16.22 -14.97
CA PRO A 325 33.07 -14.95 -14.55
C PRO A 325 31.88 -15.10 -13.58
N ALA A 326 31.15 -16.21 -13.65
CA ALA A 326 29.95 -16.41 -12.83
C ALA A 326 30.28 -16.66 -11.34
N PRO A 327 31.18 -17.59 -10.97
CA PRO A 327 31.45 -17.89 -9.56
C PRO A 327 31.99 -16.71 -8.72
N LEU A 328 32.91 -15.91 -9.27
CA LEU A 328 33.50 -14.77 -8.55
C LEU A 328 32.46 -13.69 -8.25
N LYS A 329 31.60 -13.40 -9.22
CA LYS A 329 30.52 -12.42 -9.09
C LYS A 329 29.51 -12.86 -8.03
N GLU A 330 29.18 -14.14 -8.00
CA GLU A 330 28.22 -14.71 -7.05
C GLU A 330 28.79 -14.76 -5.61
N LEU A 331 30.10 -14.97 -5.43
CA LEU A 331 30.73 -15.00 -4.11
C LEU A 331 30.71 -13.64 -3.40
N ILE A 332 31.05 -12.56 -4.13
CA ILE A 332 31.00 -11.19 -3.61
C ILE A 332 29.55 -10.82 -3.24
N ALA A 333 28.59 -11.19 -4.09
CA ALA A 333 27.18 -10.97 -3.82
C ALA A 333 26.70 -11.74 -2.59
N TRP A 334 27.20 -12.96 -2.37
CA TRP A 334 26.86 -13.77 -1.21
C TRP A 334 27.35 -13.15 0.11
N ASP A 335 28.57 -12.61 0.16
CA ASP A 335 29.11 -12.01 1.40
C ASP A 335 28.34 -10.73 1.78
N GLN A 336 28.01 -9.90 0.79
CA GLN A 336 27.14 -8.72 0.99
C GLN A 336 25.77 -9.14 1.54
N PHE A 337 25.21 -10.24 1.03
CA PHE A 337 23.94 -10.77 1.48
C PHE A 337 23.99 -11.35 2.90
N ARG A 338 25.09 -12.02 3.27
CA ARG A 338 25.31 -12.56 4.63
C ARG A 338 25.25 -11.45 5.69
N VAL A 339 26.00 -10.36 5.47
CA VAL A 339 26.11 -9.26 6.43
C VAL A 339 24.77 -8.57 6.63
N ASP A 340 24.02 -8.34 5.54
CA ASP A 340 22.66 -7.79 5.58
C ASP A 340 21.73 -8.67 6.43
N VAL A 341 21.65 -9.97 6.11
CA VAL A 341 20.76 -10.92 6.79
C VAL A 341 21.04 -11.05 8.28
N GLN A 342 22.31 -11.02 8.68
CA GLN A 342 22.69 -11.13 10.09
C GLN A 342 22.16 -9.94 10.91
N SER A 343 22.22 -8.73 10.36
CA SER A 343 21.67 -7.53 11.02
C SER A 343 20.15 -7.61 11.16
N LYS A 344 19.46 -8.01 10.08
CA LYS A 344 17.98 -8.10 10.04
C LYS A 344 17.45 -9.14 11.02
N TYR A 345 18.11 -10.29 11.10
CA TYR A 345 17.69 -11.36 12.00
C TYR A 345 17.84 -10.97 13.49
N ALA A 346 18.93 -10.27 13.85
CA ALA A 346 19.13 -9.80 15.23
C ALA A 346 18.00 -8.85 15.67
N GLN A 347 17.63 -7.92 14.80
CA GLN A 347 16.52 -6.98 15.04
C GLN A 347 15.17 -7.72 15.22
N ILE A 348 14.91 -8.76 14.42
CA ILE A 348 13.69 -9.58 14.52
C ILE A 348 13.65 -10.33 15.86
N THR A 349 14.76 -10.92 16.29
CA THR A 349 14.78 -11.69 17.53
C THR A 349 14.56 -10.82 18.78
N GLU A 350 15.09 -9.60 18.77
CA GLU A 350 14.94 -8.62 19.86
C GLU A 350 13.48 -8.17 19.99
N GLN A 351 12.79 -7.96 18.86
CA GLN A 351 11.42 -7.43 18.85
C GLN A 351 10.33 -8.49 19.16
N PHE A 352 10.58 -9.78 18.92
CA PHE A 352 9.54 -10.84 18.96
C PHE A 352 9.71 -11.88 20.09
N THR A 353 10.66 -11.71 21.00
CA THR A 353 10.85 -12.62 22.15
C THR A 353 10.21 -12.02 23.41
N MET A 354 9.08 -12.59 23.89
CA MET A 354 8.34 -12.09 25.06
C MET A 354 7.81 -13.23 25.97
N PRO A 355 7.62 -13.01 27.29
CA PRO A 355 7.12 -14.02 28.22
C PRO A 355 5.59 -14.27 28.22
N ASP A 356 4.77 -13.29 27.81
CA ASP A 356 3.32 -13.28 28.08
C ASP A 356 2.43 -13.25 26.81
N LEU A 357 2.22 -14.38 26.12
CA LEU A 357 1.41 -14.47 24.89
C LEU A 357 -0.01 -15.04 25.14
N ILE A 358 -1.04 -14.49 24.45
CA ILE A 358 -2.47 -14.90 24.51
C ILE A 358 -2.71 -16.32 23.92
N ASP A 359 -3.74 -17.05 24.37
CA ASP A 359 -4.11 -18.42 23.94
C ASP A 359 -4.83 -18.48 22.57
N PRO A 360 -4.41 -19.37 21.62
CA PRO A 360 -4.97 -19.50 20.27
C PRO A 360 -6.41 -20.03 20.14
N GLU A 361 -7.01 -20.70 21.14
CA GLU A 361 -8.36 -21.29 21.00
C GLU A 361 -9.50 -20.26 20.90
N ARG A 362 -9.25 -18.97 21.18
CA ARG A 362 -10.27 -17.90 21.21
C ARG A 362 -10.65 -17.32 19.84
N GLN A 363 -9.89 -17.58 18.77
CA GLN A 363 -10.04 -16.92 17.45
C GLN A 363 -10.74 -17.78 16.36
N LYS A 364 -11.45 -18.87 16.72
CA LYS A 364 -12.10 -19.76 15.74
C LYS A 364 -13.35 -19.11 15.10
N VAL A 365 -13.44 -19.20 13.78
CA VAL A 365 -14.56 -18.64 12.98
C VAL A 365 -15.87 -19.38 13.29
N SER A 366 -16.94 -18.63 13.57
CA SER A 366 -18.33 -19.14 13.65
C SER A 366 -19.19 -18.58 12.52
N GLN A 367 -19.88 -19.46 11.80
CA GLN A 367 -20.87 -19.07 10.76
C GLN A 367 -22.29 -18.91 11.32
N GLU A 368 -22.52 -19.30 12.58
CA GLU A 368 -23.84 -19.20 13.20
C GLU A 368 -24.13 -17.75 13.60
N THR A 369 -25.36 -17.28 13.34
CA THR A 369 -25.81 -15.98 13.84
C THR A 369 -25.92 -16.07 15.35
N PRO A 370 -25.21 -15.21 16.12
CA PRO A 370 -25.28 -15.26 17.58
C PRO A 370 -26.72 -15.00 18.03
N PRO A 371 -27.23 -15.65 19.10
CA PRO A 371 -28.58 -15.35 19.61
C PRO A 371 -28.70 -13.89 20.08
N HIS A 372 -29.92 -13.35 20.11
CA HIS A 372 -30.20 -12.04 20.71
C HIS A 372 -30.07 -12.10 22.23
N ILE A 373 -29.76 -10.96 22.86
CA ILE A 373 -29.72 -10.83 24.32
C ILE A 373 -31.16 -10.69 24.84
N GLU A 374 -31.59 -11.61 25.71
CA GLU A 374 -32.96 -11.60 26.25
C GLU A 374 -33.03 -11.21 27.73
N GLY A 375 -31.96 -11.43 28.49
CA GLY A 375 -31.86 -11.20 29.92
C GLY A 375 -30.86 -10.11 30.31
N ASP A 376 -30.53 -10.08 31.60
CA ASP A 376 -29.73 -9.00 32.19
C ASP A 376 -28.24 -9.14 31.86
N ILE A 377 -27.58 -7.99 31.71
CA ILE A 377 -26.11 -7.91 31.71
C ILE A 377 -25.66 -7.66 33.15
N ALA A 378 -24.98 -8.64 33.74
CA ALA A 378 -24.52 -8.60 35.12
C ALA A 378 -23.00 -8.38 35.21
N ILE A 379 -22.60 -7.33 35.91
CA ILE A 379 -21.21 -6.98 36.20
C ILE A 379 -20.98 -7.26 37.68
N VAL A 380 -19.98 -8.09 38.01
CA VAL A 380 -19.72 -8.53 39.38
C VAL A 380 -18.26 -8.29 39.75
N GLY A 381 -18.05 -7.34 40.67
CA GLY A 381 -16.74 -7.00 41.25
C GLY A 381 -15.68 -6.64 40.22
N LEU A 382 -16.09 -6.01 39.12
CA LEU A 382 -15.21 -5.68 37.99
C LEU A 382 -14.21 -4.61 38.41
N ARG A 383 -12.92 -4.92 38.30
CA ARG A 383 -11.81 -4.02 38.58
C ARG A 383 -10.96 -3.89 37.32
N ILE A 384 -10.57 -2.67 36.98
CA ILE A 384 -9.68 -2.38 35.85
C ILE A 384 -8.47 -1.65 36.42
N ALA A 385 -7.28 -2.11 36.05
CA ALA A 385 -6.03 -1.48 36.48
C ALA A 385 -5.18 -1.10 35.26
N ASP A 386 -4.38 -0.05 35.41
CA ASP A 386 -3.36 0.31 34.43
C ASP A 386 -2.13 -0.62 34.51
N GLU A 387 -1.16 -0.40 33.62
CA GLU A 387 0.09 -1.18 33.59
C GLU A 387 0.96 -1.00 34.85
N SER A 388 0.76 0.10 35.60
CA SER A 388 1.45 0.38 36.86
C SER A 388 0.74 -0.25 38.06
N GLY A 389 -0.42 -0.88 37.85
CA GLY A 389 -1.26 -1.49 38.89
C GLY A 389 -2.19 -0.50 39.59
N ASN A 390 -2.32 0.74 39.12
CA ASN A 390 -3.28 1.69 39.66
C ASN A 390 -4.69 1.34 39.21
N ASP A 391 -5.66 1.47 40.11
CA ASP A 391 -7.06 1.20 39.80
C ASP A 391 -7.63 2.32 38.93
N LEU A 392 -7.95 1.98 37.68
CA LEU A 392 -8.71 2.82 36.75
C LEU A 392 -10.21 2.68 36.99
N LEU A 393 -10.63 1.52 37.49
CA LEU A 393 -11.98 1.24 37.98
C LEU A 393 -11.87 0.37 39.23
N GLU A 394 -12.34 0.87 40.37
CA GLU A 394 -12.46 0.10 41.62
C GLU A 394 -13.52 -1.00 41.47
N PRO A 395 -13.50 -2.07 42.28
CA PRO A 395 -14.42 -3.21 42.17
C PRO A 395 -15.90 -2.78 42.10
N THR A 396 -16.46 -2.86 40.89
CA THR A 396 -17.80 -2.34 40.57
C THR A 396 -18.76 -3.48 40.27
N SER A 397 -19.98 -3.40 40.81
CA SER A 397 -21.06 -4.36 40.52
C SER A 397 -22.31 -3.62 40.08
N LEU A 398 -22.89 -4.03 38.94
CA LEU A 398 -24.01 -3.37 38.29
C LEU A 398 -24.84 -4.39 37.50
N ARG A 399 -26.14 -4.13 37.38
CA ARG A 399 -27.05 -4.90 36.51
C ARG A 399 -27.74 -3.97 35.52
N LEU A 400 -27.60 -4.24 34.23
CA LEU A 400 -28.31 -3.54 33.15
C LEU A 400 -29.51 -4.38 32.72
N ALA A 401 -30.72 -3.81 32.79
CA ALA A 401 -31.93 -4.48 32.36
C ALA A 401 -32.16 -4.33 30.83
N PRO A 402 -32.83 -5.30 30.17
CA PRO A 402 -33.21 -5.17 28.77
C PRO A 402 -34.05 -3.91 28.50
N GLY A 403 -33.63 -3.08 27.54
CA GLY A 403 -34.31 -1.83 27.16
C GLY A 403 -33.97 -0.60 28.01
N GLU A 404 -33.21 -0.76 29.10
CA GLU A 404 -32.82 0.33 29.99
C GLU A 404 -31.82 1.29 29.32
N ALA A 405 -32.03 2.60 29.47
CA ALA A 405 -31.06 3.64 29.13
C ALA A 405 -30.31 4.11 30.39
N VAL A 406 -29.00 3.85 30.45
CA VAL A 406 -28.16 4.19 31.60
C VAL A 406 -27.11 5.22 31.19
N ALA A 407 -27.08 6.36 31.88
CA ALA A 407 -26.02 7.36 31.77
C ALA A 407 -24.89 7.10 32.78
N ALA A 408 -23.66 7.26 32.33
CA ALA A 408 -22.48 7.37 33.17
C ALA A 408 -21.94 8.81 33.09
N VAL A 409 -21.86 9.50 34.23
CA VAL A 409 -21.40 10.88 34.37
C VAL A 409 -20.15 10.94 35.25
N GLY A 410 -19.26 11.89 34.97
CA GLY A 410 -18.02 12.06 35.73
C GLY A 410 -16.95 12.79 34.93
N PRO A 411 -15.84 13.22 35.57
CA PRO A 411 -14.70 13.80 34.88
C PRO A 411 -14.06 12.80 33.90
N VAL A 412 -13.24 13.30 32.97
CA VAL A 412 -12.40 12.44 32.11
C VAL A 412 -11.57 11.51 32.99
N SER A 413 -11.48 10.24 32.62
CA SER A 413 -10.82 9.20 33.41
C SER A 413 -11.46 8.90 34.76
N GLY A 414 -12.74 9.27 34.98
CA GLY A 414 -13.44 9.01 36.23
C GLY A 414 -13.79 7.54 36.51
N GLY A 415 -13.70 6.65 35.50
CA GLY A 415 -14.01 5.22 35.62
C GLY A 415 -15.01 4.70 34.57
N GLY A 416 -16.00 5.53 34.20
CA GLY A 416 -17.08 5.14 33.28
C GLY A 416 -16.60 4.77 31.87
N GLU A 417 -15.56 5.45 31.38
CA GLU A 417 -14.93 5.17 30.07
C GLU A 417 -14.32 3.76 30.05
N TYR A 418 -13.64 3.36 31.13
CA TYR A 418 -13.05 2.03 31.26
C TYR A 418 -14.11 0.94 31.39
N LEU A 419 -15.22 1.22 32.09
CA LEU A 419 -16.36 0.30 32.13
C LEU A 419 -16.98 0.10 30.75
N ALA A 420 -17.16 1.18 29.98
CA ALA A 420 -17.65 1.11 28.61
C ALA A 420 -16.74 0.24 27.73
N ASP A 421 -15.43 0.46 27.81
CA ASP A 421 -14.44 -0.31 27.02
C ASP A 421 -14.39 -1.79 27.44
N ALA A 422 -14.59 -2.10 28.72
CA ALA A 422 -14.65 -3.48 29.20
C ALA A 422 -15.93 -4.21 28.73
N LEU A 423 -17.08 -3.52 28.66
CA LEU A 423 -18.33 -4.09 28.14
C LEU A 423 -18.18 -4.61 26.70
N VAL A 424 -17.31 -3.99 25.89
CA VAL A 424 -17.05 -4.36 24.49
C VAL A 424 -15.71 -5.09 24.29
N ARG A 425 -15.06 -5.53 25.37
CA ARG A 425 -13.76 -6.24 25.38
C ARG A 425 -12.59 -5.49 24.73
N LEU A 426 -12.58 -4.16 24.82
CA LEU A 426 -11.41 -3.36 24.45
C LEU A 426 -10.37 -3.32 25.58
N VAL A 427 -10.81 -3.53 26.83
CA VAL A 427 -9.95 -3.62 28.02
C VAL A 427 -10.27 -4.91 28.77
N GLU A 428 -9.22 -5.65 29.17
CA GLU A 428 -9.38 -6.83 30.01
C GLU A 428 -9.43 -6.42 31.50
N PRO A 429 -10.37 -6.97 32.29
CA PRO A 429 -10.45 -6.67 33.70
C PRO A 429 -9.31 -7.33 34.50
N ALA A 430 -8.79 -6.63 35.50
CA ALA A 430 -7.81 -7.16 36.44
C ALA A 430 -8.41 -8.18 37.41
N SER A 431 -9.69 -8.00 37.78
CA SER A 431 -10.48 -8.97 38.53
C SER A 431 -11.98 -8.75 38.32
N GLY A 432 -12.81 -9.72 38.73
CA GLY A 432 -14.25 -9.68 38.51
C GLY A 432 -14.66 -10.30 37.18
N ARG A 433 -15.95 -10.21 36.83
CA ARG A 433 -16.47 -10.75 35.57
C ARG A 433 -17.70 -10.02 35.07
N ILE A 434 -17.89 -10.05 33.75
CA ILE A 434 -19.12 -9.63 33.07
C ILE A 434 -19.86 -10.89 32.61
N SER A 435 -21.17 -10.94 32.77
CA SER A 435 -22.01 -12.07 32.34
C SER A 435 -23.25 -11.59 31.59
N ILE A 436 -23.61 -12.30 30.52
CA ILE A 436 -24.77 -12.03 29.65
C ILE A 436 -25.60 -13.31 29.62
N ASP A 437 -26.87 -13.23 30.00
CA ASP A 437 -27.76 -14.40 30.11
C ASP A 437 -27.15 -15.56 30.93
N GLY A 438 -26.40 -15.20 31.98
CA GLY A 438 -25.71 -16.14 32.86
C GLY A 438 -24.41 -16.75 32.32
N ARG A 439 -24.00 -16.43 31.09
CA ARG A 439 -22.72 -16.88 30.49
C ARG A 439 -21.66 -15.81 30.67
N SER A 440 -20.43 -16.20 31.00
CA SER A 440 -19.32 -15.26 31.09
C SER A 440 -19.03 -14.63 29.74
N LEU A 441 -18.81 -13.31 29.71
CA LEU A 441 -18.40 -12.61 28.51
C LEU A 441 -17.12 -13.23 27.95
N ASP A 442 -16.11 -13.57 28.76
CA ASP A 442 -14.82 -14.08 28.29
C ASP A 442 -14.90 -15.44 27.56
N SER A 443 -15.99 -16.20 27.76
CA SER A 443 -16.20 -17.50 27.11
C SER A 443 -16.96 -17.42 25.79
N LEU A 444 -17.53 -16.25 25.45
CA LEU A 444 -18.31 -16.08 24.21
C LEU A 444 -17.38 -15.78 23.01
N PRO A 445 -17.68 -16.27 21.79
CA PRO A 445 -16.92 -15.92 20.59
C PRO A 445 -16.94 -14.42 20.32
N ASP A 446 -15.88 -13.89 19.68
CA ASP A 446 -15.82 -12.47 19.30
C ASP A 446 -16.98 -12.03 18.39
N ALA A 447 -17.48 -12.94 17.54
CA ALA A 447 -18.66 -12.71 16.70
C ALA A 447 -19.94 -12.35 17.49
N PHE A 448 -20.06 -12.80 18.75
CA PHE A 448 -21.20 -12.43 19.60
C PHE A 448 -21.17 -10.93 19.92
N VAL A 449 -20.04 -10.44 20.45
CA VAL A 449 -19.85 -9.01 20.76
C VAL A 449 -19.93 -8.19 19.48
N GLY A 450 -19.20 -8.61 18.45
CA GLY A 450 -19.09 -7.85 17.21
C GLY A 450 -20.39 -7.73 16.41
N ARG A 451 -21.43 -8.56 16.66
CA ARG A 451 -22.74 -8.46 15.99
C ARG A 451 -23.87 -7.97 16.88
N ARG A 452 -23.86 -8.28 18.18
CA ARG A 452 -24.94 -7.87 19.10
C ARG A 452 -24.69 -6.54 19.80
N PHE A 453 -23.46 -6.03 19.75
CA PHE A 453 -23.08 -4.78 20.41
C PHE A 453 -22.84 -3.70 19.35
N GLY A 454 -23.27 -2.48 19.66
CA GLY A 454 -22.87 -1.27 18.95
C GLY A 454 -21.93 -0.47 19.85
N TYR A 455 -20.87 0.07 19.28
CA TYR A 455 -19.93 0.89 20.05
C TYR A 455 -19.47 2.10 19.26
N SER A 456 -19.45 3.25 19.92
CA SER A 456 -18.92 4.50 19.39
C SER A 456 -18.16 5.25 20.48
N THR A 457 -17.05 5.87 20.08
CA THR A 457 -16.15 6.63 20.95
C THR A 457 -15.55 7.81 20.18
N SER A 458 -15.03 8.81 20.90
CA SER A 458 -14.47 10.04 20.30
C SER A 458 -13.22 9.82 19.43
N GLY A 459 -12.58 8.64 19.49
CA GLY A 459 -11.32 8.33 18.80
C GLY A 459 -11.36 7.06 17.94
N LEU A 460 -12.51 6.68 17.40
CA LEU A 460 -12.61 5.47 16.55
C LEU A 460 -11.85 5.67 15.24
N TYR A 461 -10.87 4.81 14.95
CA TYR A 461 -10.12 4.86 13.71
C TYR A 461 -10.93 4.31 12.53
N PHE A 462 -10.90 5.05 11.41
CA PHE A 462 -11.48 4.67 10.13
C PHE A 462 -10.36 4.43 9.12
N ALA A 463 -10.29 3.24 8.53
CA ALA A 463 -9.38 3.03 7.40
C ALA A 463 -9.79 3.88 6.19
N GLN A 464 -8.89 4.04 5.20
CA GLN A 464 -9.24 4.79 3.98
C GLN A 464 -10.34 4.06 3.20
N MET A 465 -11.51 4.69 3.08
CA MET A 465 -12.69 4.16 2.39
C MET A 465 -13.70 5.27 2.07
N SER A 466 -14.79 4.94 1.39
CA SER A 466 -15.91 5.89 1.21
C SER A 466 -16.72 6.06 2.50
N VAL A 467 -17.53 7.13 2.59
CA VAL A 467 -18.51 7.28 3.69
C VAL A 467 -19.46 6.08 3.75
N ARG A 468 -19.93 5.60 2.60
CA ARG A 468 -20.81 4.42 2.45
C ARG A 468 -20.16 3.18 3.05
N ASP A 469 -18.94 2.88 2.61
CA ASP A 469 -18.15 1.74 3.11
C ASP A 469 -17.92 1.84 4.61
N ALA A 470 -17.66 3.05 5.10
CA ALA A 470 -17.50 3.30 6.52
C ALA A 470 -18.79 2.96 7.27
N LEU A 471 -19.96 3.36 6.80
CA LEU A 471 -21.24 3.06 7.46
C LEU A 471 -21.55 1.55 7.45
N VAL A 472 -21.48 0.90 6.28
CA VAL A 472 -21.84 -0.52 6.14
C VAL A 472 -20.76 -1.48 6.65
N TYR A 473 -19.62 -0.95 7.10
CA TYR A 473 -18.49 -1.74 7.56
C TYR A 473 -18.90 -2.85 8.54
N GLY A 474 -19.69 -2.53 9.56
CA GLY A 474 -20.15 -3.50 10.55
C GLY A 474 -21.22 -4.50 10.10
N LEU A 475 -21.60 -4.46 8.83
CA LEU A 475 -22.47 -5.45 8.19
C LEU A 475 -21.65 -6.49 7.39
N ARG A 476 -20.31 -6.34 7.30
CA ARG A 476 -19.42 -7.19 6.50
C ARG A 476 -18.73 -8.28 7.32
N HIS A 477 -19.52 -9.15 7.96
CA HIS A 477 -19.00 -10.19 8.86
C HIS A 477 -18.74 -11.54 8.17
N ALA A 478 -19.58 -11.91 7.19
CA ALA A 478 -19.50 -13.13 6.42
C ALA A 478 -20.07 -12.92 5.01
N PRO A 479 -19.63 -13.70 4.01
CA PRO A 479 -20.22 -13.65 2.68
C PRO A 479 -21.70 -14.06 2.72
N VAL A 480 -22.56 -13.32 2.00
CA VAL A 480 -23.99 -13.62 1.93
C VAL A 480 -24.25 -14.53 0.73
N ASN A 481 -24.77 -15.74 0.99
CA ASN A 481 -25.17 -16.65 -0.07
C ASN A 481 -26.54 -16.22 -0.62
N GLY A 482 -26.56 -15.57 -1.79
CA GLY A 482 -27.82 -15.40 -2.52
C GLY A 482 -27.94 -14.11 -3.30
N HIS A 483 -27.19 -13.98 -4.40
CA HIS A 483 -27.63 -13.25 -5.59
C HIS A 483 -27.12 -14.01 -6.82
N ASP A 484 -28.03 -14.34 -7.76
CA ASP A 484 -27.76 -15.04 -9.02
C ASP A 484 -27.00 -14.18 -10.06
N GLY A 485 -26.22 -13.19 -9.62
CA GLY A 485 -25.54 -12.22 -10.46
C GLY A 485 -24.19 -12.71 -11.00
N THR A 486 -24.19 -13.13 -12.26
CA THR A 486 -23.18 -13.01 -13.36
C THR A 486 -21.65 -13.07 -13.13
N GLY A 487 -21.11 -12.84 -11.94
CA GLY A 487 -19.67 -12.80 -11.66
C GLY A 487 -19.14 -14.13 -11.13
N ARG A 488 -19.15 -15.20 -11.94
CA ARG A 488 -18.32 -16.38 -11.58
C ARG A 488 -16.87 -15.90 -11.53
N PRO A 489 -16.14 -16.07 -10.41
CA PRO A 489 -14.74 -15.69 -10.37
C PRO A 489 -13.99 -16.40 -11.50
N ASP A 490 -13.05 -15.70 -12.12
CA ASP A 490 -12.20 -16.28 -13.17
C ASP A 490 -11.70 -17.66 -12.73
N PRO A 491 -11.98 -18.74 -13.49
CA PRO A 491 -11.58 -20.10 -13.14
C PRO A 491 -10.08 -20.21 -12.82
N GLU A 492 -9.24 -19.39 -13.47
CA GLU A 492 -7.80 -19.33 -13.18
C GLU A 492 -7.52 -18.72 -11.81
N ARG A 493 -8.22 -17.64 -11.43
CA ARG A 493 -8.09 -17.03 -10.10
C ARG A 493 -8.59 -17.94 -8.98
N LEU A 494 -9.71 -18.63 -9.22
CA LEU A 494 -10.25 -19.64 -8.31
C LEU A 494 -9.23 -20.75 -8.10
N SER A 495 -8.74 -21.36 -9.17
CA SER A 495 -7.73 -22.43 -9.10
C SER A 495 -6.46 -21.96 -8.36
N GLU A 496 -6.03 -20.72 -8.56
CA GLU A 496 -4.85 -20.17 -7.91
C GLU A 496 -5.04 -19.91 -6.40
N ALA A 497 -6.21 -19.44 -5.96
CA ALA A 497 -6.49 -19.32 -4.53
C ALA A 497 -6.63 -20.67 -3.83
N TRP A 498 -7.20 -21.67 -4.49
CA TRP A 498 -7.19 -23.06 -4.01
C TRP A 498 -5.77 -23.58 -3.83
N ARG A 499 -4.86 -23.28 -4.76
CA ARG A 499 -3.43 -23.63 -4.65
C ARG A 499 -2.70 -22.84 -3.56
N SER A 500 -3.15 -21.61 -3.29
CA SER A 500 -2.55 -20.72 -2.30
C SER A 500 -3.07 -20.93 -0.87
N GLY A 501 -4.08 -21.81 -0.68
CA GLY A 501 -4.70 -22.06 0.62
C GLY A 501 -5.66 -20.96 1.08
N ASP A 502 -6.14 -20.14 0.15
CA ASP A 502 -6.94 -18.93 0.40
C ASP A 502 -8.37 -19.07 -0.19
N ALA A 503 -8.80 -20.30 -0.46
CA ALA A 503 -10.07 -20.56 -1.15
C ALA A 503 -11.32 -20.08 -0.40
N SER A 504 -11.25 -19.99 0.94
CA SER A 504 -12.35 -19.47 1.77
C SER A 504 -12.49 -17.95 1.73
N SER A 505 -11.51 -17.23 1.18
CA SER A 505 -11.53 -15.76 1.02
C SER A 505 -11.97 -15.34 -0.38
N LEU A 506 -12.03 -16.27 -1.33
CA LEU A 506 -12.71 -16.09 -2.61
C LEU A 506 -14.21 -16.42 -2.47
N CYS A 507 -14.99 -15.50 -1.93
CA CYS A 507 -16.46 -15.60 -1.91
C CYS A 507 -17.10 -14.22 -2.10
N PRO A 508 -18.36 -14.20 -2.57
CA PRO A 508 -18.91 -13.50 -3.74
C PRO A 508 -18.84 -11.96 -3.68
N GLU A 509 -19.30 -11.29 -4.74
CA GLU A 509 -19.30 -9.82 -4.85
C GLU A 509 -20.01 -9.12 -3.66
N GLU A 510 -20.89 -9.83 -2.94
CA GLU A 510 -21.75 -9.25 -1.91
C GLU A 510 -21.42 -9.72 -0.49
N TRP A 511 -21.02 -8.75 0.34
CA TRP A 511 -20.62 -8.93 1.74
C TRP A 511 -21.54 -8.20 2.73
N ILE A 512 -22.53 -7.45 2.26
CA ILE A 512 -23.38 -6.62 3.12
C ILE A 512 -24.53 -7.48 3.65
N ASP A 513 -24.59 -7.68 4.96
CA ASP A 513 -25.76 -8.27 5.63
C ASP A 513 -26.89 -7.24 5.76
N TYR A 514 -27.78 -7.23 4.76
CA TYR A 514 -28.97 -6.37 4.72
C TYR A 514 -29.94 -6.64 5.89
N ALA A 515 -30.08 -7.89 6.32
CA ALA A 515 -30.98 -8.26 7.41
C ALA A 515 -30.52 -7.68 8.76
N ALA A 516 -29.20 -7.62 9.00
CA ALA A 516 -28.64 -6.95 10.18
C ALA A 516 -28.96 -5.44 10.21
N ALA A 517 -29.09 -4.79 9.04
CA ALA A 517 -29.57 -3.40 8.93
C ALA A 517 -31.10 -3.27 8.89
N GLY A 518 -31.85 -4.38 8.98
CA GLY A 518 -33.32 -4.37 8.92
C GLY A 518 -33.87 -3.98 7.57
N ILE A 519 -33.21 -4.40 6.49
CA ILE A 519 -33.62 -4.18 5.10
C ILE A 519 -33.52 -5.49 4.30
N GLU A 520 -34.28 -5.60 3.21
CA GLU A 520 -34.38 -6.85 2.45
C GLU A 520 -33.29 -7.01 1.37
N GLY A 521 -32.70 -5.90 0.91
CA GLY A 521 -31.72 -5.93 -0.18
C GLY A 521 -31.08 -4.57 -0.51
N PRO A 522 -30.20 -4.53 -1.53
CA PRO A 522 -29.40 -3.36 -1.87
C PRO A 522 -30.22 -2.12 -2.23
N GLN A 523 -31.41 -2.29 -2.80
CA GLN A 523 -32.27 -1.18 -3.23
C GLN A 523 -32.75 -0.32 -2.05
N GLN A 524 -32.84 -0.89 -0.85
CA GLN A 524 -33.27 -0.18 0.36
C GLN A 524 -32.09 0.42 1.16
N LEU A 525 -30.85 0.12 0.77
CA LEU A 525 -29.66 0.52 1.53
C LEU A 525 -29.52 2.04 1.61
N SER A 526 -29.63 2.74 0.48
CA SER A 526 -29.56 4.20 0.42
C SER A 526 -30.55 4.87 1.39
N GLY A 527 -31.82 4.43 1.37
CA GLY A 527 -32.85 4.95 2.27
C GLY A 527 -32.53 4.70 3.75
N ARG A 528 -32.04 3.50 4.10
CA ARG A 528 -31.63 3.19 5.47
C ARG A 528 -30.42 4.01 5.93
N LEU A 529 -29.44 4.24 5.04
CA LEU A 529 -28.29 5.10 5.33
C LEU A 529 -28.74 6.55 5.56
N ALA A 530 -29.67 7.06 4.75
CA ALA A 530 -30.24 8.39 4.92
C ALA A 530 -30.93 8.54 6.29
N GLU A 531 -31.79 7.59 6.67
CA GLU A 531 -32.49 7.57 7.96
C GLU A 531 -31.50 7.61 9.15
N VAL A 532 -30.47 6.76 9.13
CA VAL A 532 -29.47 6.73 10.21
C VAL A 532 -28.64 8.02 10.25
N LEU A 533 -28.30 8.59 9.09
CA LEU A 533 -27.57 9.85 9.00
C LEU A 533 -28.42 11.06 9.44
N GLU A 534 -29.75 10.98 9.37
CA GLU A 534 -30.65 11.99 9.93
C GLU A 534 -30.73 11.92 11.46
N ILE A 535 -30.70 10.71 12.03
CA ILE A 535 -30.68 10.52 13.49
C ILE A 535 -29.46 11.19 14.12
N VAL A 536 -28.30 11.10 13.46
CA VAL A 536 -27.03 11.71 13.93
C VAL A 536 -26.75 13.11 13.36
N GLU A 537 -27.70 13.69 12.63
CA GLU A 537 -27.57 15.03 12.03
C GLU A 537 -26.32 15.18 11.14
N LEU A 538 -26.06 14.20 10.27
CA LEU A 538 -24.95 14.18 9.32
C LEU A 538 -25.40 14.16 7.84
N ARG A 539 -26.69 13.93 7.54
CA ARG A 539 -27.20 13.83 6.16
C ARG A 539 -26.86 15.06 5.29
N VAL A 540 -27.01 16.27 5.84
CA VAL A 540 -26.73 17.52 5.12
C VAL A 540 -25.23 17.67 4.85
N ASP A 541 -24.37 17.29 5.79
CA ASP A 541 -22.92 17.28 5.60
C ASP A 541 -22.51 16.33 4.47
N ILE A 542 -23.11 15.13 4.41
CA ILE A 542 -22.85 14.17 3.33
C ILE A 542 -23.25 14.76 1.97
N ALA A 543 -24.42 15.42 1.88
CA ALA A 543 -24.81 16.11 0.65
C ALA A 543 -23.80 17.22 0.26
N ARG A 544 -23.28 17.99 1.22
CA ARG A 544 -22.24 19.00 0.96
C ARG A 544 -20.92 18.38 0.48
N LEU A 545 -20.54 17.21 1.00
CA LEU A 545 -19.40 16.46 0.49
C LEU A 545 -19.64 16.00 -0.96
N GLY A 546 -20.85 15.56 -1.28
CA GLY A 546 -21.25 15.19 -2.63
C GLY A 546 -21.17 16.34 -3.63
N LEU A 547 -21.57 17.55 -3.22
CA LEU A 547 -21.43 18.77 -4.03
C LEU A 547 -19.97 19.05 -4.40
N ARG A 548 -19.05 18.81 -3.48
CA ARG A 548 -17.61 19.04 -3.66
C ARG A 548 -16.90 17.90 -4.36
N ASN A 549 -17.52 16.73 -4.44
CA ASN A 549 -16.94 15.57 -5.10
C ASN A 549 -17.01 15.72 -6.64
N ARG A 550 -16.10 15.06 -7.35
CA ARG A 550 -16.16 14.98 -8.82
C ARG A 550 -17.34 14.11 -9.24
N LEU A 551 -17.84 14.35 -10.45
CA LEU A 551 -18.83 13.45 -11.05
C LEU A 551 -18.22 12.05 -11.22
N PRO A 552 -18.90 10.98 -10.76
CA PRO A 552 -18.45 9.62 -10.99
C PRO A 552 -18.45 9.29 -12.49
N ALA A 553 -17.52 8.42 -12.92
CA ALA A 553 -17.35 8.07 -14.32
C ALA A 553 -18.50 7.22 -14.88
N ASP A 554 -19.20 6.51 -14.00
CA ASP A 554 -20.33 5.61 -14.24
C ASP A 554 -21.68 6.25 -13.87
N LEU A 555 -21.77 7.58 -13.99
CA LEU A 555 -23.01 8.32 -13.75
C LEU A 555 -24.15 7.79 -14.64
N PRO A 556 -25.35 7.52 -14.08
CA PRO A 556 -26.49 7.08 -14.89
C PRO A 556 -26.81 8.09 -16.01
N GLU A 557 -27.14 7.59 -17.20
CA GLU A 557 -27.34 8.42 -18.41
C GLU A 557 -28.39 9.54 -18.19
N GLU A 558 -29.37 9.31 -17.33
CA GLU A 558 -30.44 10.26 -17.00
C GLU A 558 -29.97 11.45 -16.16
N VAL A 559 -28.89 11.33 -15.39
CA VAL A 559 -28.41 12.38 -14.48
C VAL A 559 -27.76 13.52 -15.27
N GLY A 560 -27.03 13.20 -16.35
CA GLY A 560 -26.31 14.18 -17.15
C GLY A 560 -27.19 15.34 -17.66
N PRO A 561 -28.28 15.04 -18.38
CA PRO A 561 -29.25 16.04 -18.82
C PRO A 561 -29.88 16.83 -17.68
N ARG A 562 -30.12 16.20 -16.52
CA ARG A 562 -30.70 16.86 -15.34
C ARG A 562 -29.74 17.87 -14.72
N VAL A 563 -28.44 17.58 -14.68
CA VAL A 563 -27.42 18.54 -14.22
C VAL A 563 -27.35 19.75 -15.17
N LEU A 564 -27.45 19.54 -16.48
CA LEU A 564 -27.52 20.64 -17.46
C LEU A 564 -28.81 21.47 -17.31
N ALA A 565 -29.95 20.82 -17.04
CA ALA A 565 -31.20 21.51 -16.72
C ALA A 565 -31.09 22.32 -15.41
N ALA A 566 -30.43 21.77 -14.39
CA ALA A 566 -30.15 22.48 -13.14
C ALA A 566 -29.24 23.69 -13.36
N ARG A 567 -28.25 23.61 -14.26
CA ARG A 567 -27.42 24.77 -14.65
C ARG A 567 -28.24 25.89 -15.29
N ALA A 568 -29.24 25.55 -16.11
CA ALA A 568 -30.15 26.55 -16.66
C ALA A 568 -31.06 27.13 -15.56
N ARG A 569 -31.66 26.27 -14.73
CA ARG A 569 -32.56 26.69 -13.64
C ARG A 569 -31.86 27.52 -12.56
N PHE A 570 -30.61 27.21 -12.25
CA PHE A 570 -29.79 27.98 -11.31
C PHE A 570 -29.64 29.43 -11.80
N ARG A 571 -29.34 29.62 -13.09
CA ARG A 571 -29.23 30.96 -13.70
C ARG A 571 -30.55 31.72 -13.71
N GLU A 572 -31.66 31.04 -14.02
CA GLU A 572 -32.99 31.64 -13.92
C GLU A 572 -33.29 32.11 -12.50
N ARG A 573 -32.97 31.29 -11.48
CA ARG A 573 -33.21 31.65 -10.07
C ARG A 573 -32.33 32.82 -9.60
N LEU A 574 -31.09 32.94 -10.09
CA LEU A 574 -30.26 34.12 -9.82
C LEU A 574 -30.91 35.39 -10.37
N ALA A 575 -31.44 35.33 -11.60
CA ALA A 575 -32.14 36.46 -12.22
C ALA A 575 -33.46 36.79 -11.49
N GLU A 576 -34.24 35.78 -11.09
CA GLU A 576 -35.48 35.94 -10.31
C GLU A 576 -35.22 36.57 -8.94
N GLY A 577 -34.11 36.22 -8.28
CA GLY A 577 -33.72 36.71 -6.95
C GLY A 577 -33.01 38.06 -6.94
N GLY A 578 -32.55 38.54 -8.10
CA GLY A 578 -31.68 39.73 -8.19
C GLY A 578 -30.26 39.48 -7.67
N ASP A 579 -29.83 38.21 -7.65
CA ASP A 579 -28.54 37.76 -7.13
C ASP A 579 -27.46 37.64 -8.23
N GLU A 580 -27.71 38.19 -9.42
CA GLU A 580 -26.79 38.12 -10.58
C GLU A 580 -25.42 38.74 -10.28
N ASP A 581 -25.38 39.80 -9.46
CA ASP A 581 -24.13 40.46 -9.07
C ASP A 581 -23.24 39.60 -8.15
N TYR A 582 -23.79 38.55 -7.53
CA TYR A 582 -23.07 37.62 -6.66
C TYR A 582 -22.38 36.48 -7.42
N PHE A 583 -22.57 36.38 -8.74
CA PHE A 583 -22.08 35.26 -9.54
C PHE A 583 -21.55 35.66 -10.91
N GLU A 584 -20.33 35.22 -11.25
CA GLU A 584 -19.75 35.37 -12.58
C GLU A 584 -19.93 34.07 -13.38
N THR A 585 -20.74 34.12 -14.44
CA THR A 585 -20.96 32.96 -15.32
C THR A 585 -19.78 32.78 -16.28
N PHE A 586 -19.36 31.54 -16.52
CA PHE A 586 -18.35 31.25 -17.52
C PHE A 586 -18.85 31.46 -18.95
N ASP A 587 -18.03 32.17 -19.73
CA ASP A 587 -18.24 32.44 -21.15
C ASP A 587 -16.93 32.14 -21.91
N PRO A 588 -16.95 31.24 -22.92
CA PRO A 588 -15.75 30.91 -23.70
C PRO A 588 -15.07 32.12 -24.34
N GLU A 589 -15.81 33.17 -24.67
CA GLU A 589 -15.31 34.37 -25.37
C GLU A 589 -14.85 35.48 -24.42
N ARG A 590 -15.15 35.38 -23.12
CA ARG A 590 -14.80 36.41 -22.13
C ARG A 590 -13.78 35.91 -21.11
N TYR A 591 -13.01 36.85 -20.58
CA TYR A 591 -12.14 36.59 -19.43
C TYR A 591 -13.01 36.57 -18.16
N SER A 592 -12.82 35.56 -17.30
CA SER A 592 -13.48 35.44 -16.00
C SER A 592 -12.54 36.00 -14.91
N ASP A 593 -12.97 37.07 -14.25
CA ASP A 593 -12.17 37.77 -13.23
C ASP A 593 -11.96 36.93 -11.96
N TYR A 594 -12.88 36.01 -11.66
CA TYR A 594 -12.84 35.17 -10.46
C TYR A 594 -12.28 33.76 -10.71
N ALA A 595 -11.83 33.47 -11.93
CA ALA A 595 -11.11 32.24 -12.25
C ALA A 595 -9.60 32.47 -12.32
N SER A 596 -8.84 31.41 -12.03
CA SER A 596 -7.38 31.46 -12.14
C SER A 596 -6.92 31.76 -13.56
N LEU A 597 -5.71 32.31 -13.70
CA LEU A 597 -5.12 32.64 -14.99
C LEU A 597 -4.98 31.40 -15.88
N ILE A 598 -4.64 30.23 -15.31
CA ILE A 598 -4.62 28.96 -16.05
C ILE A 598 -6.00 28.49 -16.47
N GLU A 599 -7.02 28.57 -15.60
CA GLU A 599 -8.40 28.20 -15.95
C GLU A 599 -8.92 29.10 -17.07
N ASN A 600 -8.58 30.39 -17.05
CA ASN A 600 -8.85 31.29 -18.18
C ASN A 600 -8.05 30.92 -19.44
N LEU A 601 -6.79 30.52 -19.32
CA LEU A 601 -5.94 30.20 -20.47
C LEU A 601 -6.43 28.97 -21.23
N VAL A 602 -6.79 27.90 -20.51
CA VAL A 602 -7.21 26.63 -21.12
C VAL A 602 -8.73 26.45 -21.17
N PHE A 603 -9.49 27.36 -20.57
CA PHE A 603 -10.94 27.27 -20.37
C PHE A 603 -11.36 25.90 -19.83
N GLY A 604 -10.72 25.48 -18.74
CA GLY A 604 -10.84 24.12 -18.24
C GLY A 604 -10.02 23.86 -16.98
N ILE A 605 -10.12 22.63 -16.48
CA ILE A 605 -9.46 22.18 -15.26
C ILE A 605 -8.25 21.29 -15.62
N PRO A 606 -7.04 21.66 -15.18
CA PRO A 606 -5.86 20.79 -15.24
C PRO A 606 -6.06 19.47 -14.49
N LEU A 607 -5.69 18.34 -15.11
CA LEU A 607 -5.80 17.00 -14.54
C LEU A 607 -4.51 16.61 -13.77
N PRO A 608 -4.55 16.41 -12.44
CA PRO A 608 -3.35 16.15 -11.64
C PRO A 608 -2.55 14.90 -12.07
N GLU A 609 -3.24 13.84 -12.49
CA GLU A 609 -2.61 12.58 -12.92
C GLU A 609 -1.73 12.76 -14.16
N ALA A 610 -2.12 13.66 -15.07
CA ALA A 610 -1.34 14.00 -16.25
C ALA A 610 -0.15 14.92 -15.92
N LEU A 611 -0.12 15.52 -14.73
CA LEU A 611 0.92 16.46 -14.30
C LEU A 611 2.02 15.80 -13.46
N MET A 612 1.85 14.53 -13.01
CA MET A 612 2.82 13.79 -12.19
C MET A 612 4.19 13.51 -12.86
N GLY A 613 4.38 13.92 -14.12
CA GLY A 613 5.65 13.79 -14.86
C GLY A 613 6.25 15.11 -15.30
N ASN A 614 5.42 15.98 -15.90
CA ASN A 614 5.79 17.28 -16.43
C ASN A 614 4.65 18.27 -16.14
N SER A 615 4.99 19.49 -15.73
CA SER A 615 4.03 20.57 -15.57
C SER A 615 3.38 20.96 -16.91
N LEU A 616 2.19 21.58 -16.86
CA LEU A 616 1.56 22.20 -18.04
C LEU A 616 2.51 23.15 -18.78
N ALA A 617 3.32 23.92 -18.06
CA ALA A 617 4.31 24.85 -18.63
C ALA A 617 5.42 24.12 -19.41
N GLU A 618 5.65 22.83 -19.16
CA GLU A 618 6.68 22.03 -19.83
C GLU A 618 6.21 21.43 -21.16
N ARG A 619 4.90 21.39 -21.40
CA ARG A 619 4.32 20.72 -22.56
C ARG A 619 4.63 21.49 -23.85
N PRO A 620 5.02 20.80 -24.95
CA PRO A 620 5.43 21.46 -26.19
C PRO A 620 4.40 22.43 -26.76
N GLN A 621 3.14 22.02 -26.85
CA GLN A 621 2.05 22.86 -27.39
C GLN A 621 1.80 24.10 -26.51
N MET A 622 1.78 23.94 -25.18
CA MET A 622 1.63 25.07 -24.25
C MET A 622 2.73 26.11 -24.47
N ARG A 623 3.98 25.67 -24.54
CA ARG A 623 5.13 26.56 -24.76
C ARG A 623 5.06 27.30 -26.09
N GLU A 624 4.61 26.62 -27.14
CA GLU A 624 4.48 27.23 -28.46
C GLU A 624 3.38 28.30 -28.46
N VAL A 625 2.22 28.00 -27.88
CA VAL A 625 1.10 28.97 -27.78
C VAL A 625 1.48 30.17 -26.91
N LEU A 626 2.13 29.96 -25.76
CA LEU A 626 2.59 31.04 -24.90
C LEU A 626 3.59 31.96 -25.61
N LYS A 627 4.48 31.41 -26.44
CA LYS A 627 5.42 32.21 -27.23
C LYS A 627 4.75 32.99 -28.35
N GLN A 628 3.86 32.35 -29.10
CA GLN A 628 3.15 32.97 -30.22
C GLN A 628 2.25 34.14 -29.79
N THR A 629 1.73 34.08 -28.55
CA THR A 629 0.85 35.12 -27.99
C THR A 629 1.59 36.15 -27.12
N GLY A 630 2.90 35.96 -26.90
CA GLY A 630 3.71 36.83 -26.04
C GLY A 630 3.55 36.59 -24.53
N LEU A 631 2.67 35.66 -24.13
CA LEU A 631 2.45 35.31 -22.72
C LEU A 631 3.68 34.68 -22.04
N ASP A 632 4.58 34.05 -22.79
CA ASP A 632 5.78 33.41 -22.21
C ASP A 632 6.63 34.39 -21.38
N VAL A 633 6.78 35.62 -21.86
CA VAL A 633 7.52 36.69 -21.15
C VAL A 633 6.64 37.35 -20.09
N MET A 634 5.39 37.67 -20.44
CA MET A 634 4.47 38.35 -19.50
C MET A 634 4.22 37.53 -18.23
N LEU A 635 3.98 36.22 -18.35
CA LEU A 635 3.74 35.34 -17.21
C LEU A 635 5.00 35.08 -16.39
N PHE A 636 6.18 35.08 -17.03
CA PHE A 636 7.44 35.00 -16.32
C PHE A 636 7.66 36.22 -15.44
N ASP A 637 7.47 37.43 -15.99
CA ASP A 637 7.64 38.67 -15.25
C ASP A 637 6.59 38.80 -14.12
N MET A 638 5.33 38.44 -14.40
CA MET A 638 4.26 38.40 -13.41
C MET A 638 4.61 37.44 -12.27
N GLY A 639 4.96 36.19 -12.58
CA GLY A 639 5.32 35.20 -11.57
C GLY A 639 6.52 35.61 -10.73
N ARG A 640 7.51 36.28 -11.33
CA ARG A 640 8.65 36.82 -10.59
C ARG A 640 8.20 37.89 -9.58
N GLN A 641 7.35 38.83 -10.00
CA GLN A 641 6.81 39.87 -9.11
C GLN A 641 5.93 39.30 -8.00
N ILE A 642 5.12 38.28 -8.29
CA ILE A 642 4.35 37.53 -7.28
C ILE A 642 5.31 36.92 -6.25
N ALA A 643 6.35 36.21 -6.70
CA ALA A 643 7.31 35.59 -5.79
C ALA A 643 8.05 36.63 -4.94
N GLU A 644 8.51 37.73 -5.54
CA GLU A 644 9.17 38.83 -4.82
C GLU A 644 8.26 39.37 -3.71
N THR A 645 7.02 39.69 -4.05
CA THR A 645 6.04 40.27 -3.11
C THR A 645 5.66 39.30 -2.00
N LEU A 646 5.37 38.03 -2.32
CA LEU A 646 4.99 37.03 -1.31
C LEU A 646 6.15 36.70 -0.37
N ILE A 647 7.38 36.61 -0.88
CA ILE A 647 8.57 36.37 -0.04
C ILE A 647 8.88 37.58 0.84
N GLU A 648 8.69 38.80 0.34
CA GLU A 648 8.85 40.02 1.14
C GLU A 648 7.83 40.10 2.29
N ILE A 649 6.57 39.71 2.05
CA ILE A 649 5.50 39.79 3.06
C ILE A 649 5.55 38.61 4.05
N PHE A 650 5.76 37.39 3.56
CA PHE A 650 5.56 36.16 4.35
C PHE A 650 6.83 35.33 4.59
N GLY A 651 7.94 35.64 3.92
CA GLY A 651 9.12 34.76 3.88
C GLY A 651 9.78 34.47 5.23
N ASP A 652 9.57 35.33 6.24
CA ASP A 652 10.16 35.19 7.57
C ASP A 652 9.22 34.49 8.59
N LEU A 653 8.02 34.09 8.17
CA LEU A 653 7.07 33.39 9.04
C LEU A 653 7.43 31.90 9.20
N SER A 654 7.14 31.36 10.40
CA SER A 654 7.22 29.91 10.64
C SER A 654 6.24 29.16 9.73
N PRO A 655 6.58 27.94 9.22
CA PRO A 655 5.66 27.12 8.42
C PRO A 655 4.31 26.85 9.10
N ASP A 656 4.29 26.78 10.44
CA ASP A 656 3.09 26.55 11.24
C ASP A 656 2.30 27.85 11.56
N ASN A 657 2.67 28.98 10.96
CA ASN A 657 1.97 30.25 11.21
C ASN A 657 0.60 30.26 10.49
N PRO A 658 -0.52 30.58 11.18
CA PRO A 658 -1.85 30.63 10.57
C PRO A 658 -1.97 31.57 9.36
N LEU A 659 -1.14 32.62 9.28
CA LEU A 659 -1.11 33.52 8.13
C LEU A 659 -0.51 32.84 6.89
N MET A 660 0.35 31.84 7.05
CA MET A 660 0.91 31.08 5.94
C MET A 660 -0.13 30.15 5.31
N GLU A 661 -1.11 29.67 6.07
CA GLU A 661 -2.26 28.91 5.56
C GLU A 661 -3.19 29.75 4.67
N SER A 662 -3.11 31.09 4.75
CA SER A 662 -3.93 31.99 3.94
C SER A 662 -3.34 32.31 2.55
N VAL A 663 -2.10 31.88 2.28
CA VAL A 663 -1.38 32.13 1.01
C VAL A 663 -1.57 30.94 0.06
N ASP A 664 -2.61 30.98 -0.78
CA ASP A 664 -2.94 29.89 -1.71
C ASP A 664 -2.02 29.78 -2.97
N LEU A 665 -1.08 30.70 -3.15
CA LEU A 665 -0.18 30.74 -4.32
C LEU A 665 1.15 30.03 -4.13
N MET A 666 1.66 29.98 -2.90
CA MET A 666 3.00 29.47 -2.59
C MET A 666 2.96 28.74 -1.25
N SER A 667 3.34 27.47 -1.25
CA SER A 667 3.43 26.71 0.00
C SER A 667 4.67 27.09 0.82
N PRO A 668 4.65 26.89 2.15
CA PRO A 668 5.80 27.19 3.01
C PRO A 668 7.09 26.49 2.55
N ASP A 669 6.97 25.26 2.06
CA ASP A 669 8.08 24.43 1.59
C ASP A 669 8.73 24.96 0.30
N GLU A 670 7.99 25.76 -0.49
CA GLU A 670 8.45 26.30 -1.78
C GLU A 670 9.18 27.66 -1.65
N VAL A 671 9.09 28.31 -0.49
CA VAL A 671 9.65 29.65 -0.26
C VAL A 671 11.15 29.68 -0.58
N ASP A 672 11.92 28.68 -0.12
CA ASP A 672 13.37 28.62 -0.35
C ASP A 672 13.73 28.31 -1.82
N ASP A 673 12.88 27.54 -2.50
CA ASP A 673 13.02 27.27 -3.94
C ASP A 673 12.81 28.54 -4.76
N TYR A 674 11.78 29.33 -4.44
CA TYR A 674 11.53 30.62 -5.10
C TYR A 674 12.58 31.68 -4.74
N ARG A 675 13.08 31.74 -3.51
CA ARG A 675 14.26 32.57 -3.15
C ARG A 675 15.47 32.24 -4.01
N THR A 676 15.73 30.95 -4.18
CA THR A 676 16.82 30.49 -5.04
C THR A 676 16.58 30.86 -6.49
N ALA A 677 15.36 30.72 -7.00
CA ALA A 677 14.98 31.10 -8.35
C ALA A 677 15.17 32.61 -8.59
N LEU A 678 14.75 33.46 -7.66
CA LEU A 678 14.92 34.92 -7.73
C LEU A 678 16.39 35.33 -7.78
N ARG A 679 17.23 34.76 -6.91
CA ARG A 679 18.70 35.01 -6.90
C ARG A 679 19.38 34.58 -8.20
N ARG A 680 18.87 33.53 -8.85
CA ARG A 680 19.43 33.00 -10.10
C ARG A 680 18.91 33.73 -11.35
N THR A 681 17.89 34.55 -11.21
CA THR A 681 17.25 35.31 -12.31
C THR A 681 17.44 36.83 -12.18
N SER A 682 18.29 37.29 -11.25
CA SER A 682 18.52 38.71 -10.97
C SER A 682 19.33 39.48 -12.03
N GLY A 683 19.94 38.79 -13.02
CA GLY A 683 20.78 39.41 -14.06
C GLY A 683 20.14 39.41 -15.45
N GLU A 684 20.50 40.37 -16.30
CA GLU A 684 20.05 40.45 -17.70
C GLU A 684 20.74 39.37 -18.55
N GLY A 685 20.03 38.28 -18.85
CA GLY A 685 20.53 37.18 -19.66
C GLY A 685 19.52 36.03 -19.83
N PRO A 686 19.80 35.05 -20.69
CA PRO A 686 18.92 33.91 -20.88
C PRO A 686 18.83 33.09 -19.57
N HIS A 687 17.67 33.16 -18.92
CA HIS A 687 17.41 32.42 -17.69
C HIS A 687 17.28 30.91 -17.95
N SER A 688 17.69 30.11 -16.96
CA SER A 688 17.47 28.66 -17.00
C SER A 688 16.00 28.35 -17.24
N GLY A 689 15.73 27.44 -18.18
CA GLY A 689 14.38 27.00 -18.48
C GLY A 689 13.64 26.49 -17.24
N LYS A 690 14.35 25.92 -16.24
CA LYS A 690 13.76 25.50 -14.95
C LYS A 690 13.11 26.67 -14.20
N TYR A 691 13.85 27.76 -13.94
CA TYR A 691 13.33 28.87 -13.13
C TYR A 691 12.26 29.69 -13.86
N ARG A 692 12.38 29.82 -15.19
CA ARG A 692 11.35 30.48 -15.99
C ARG A 692 9.99 29.80 -15.82
N ARG A 693 9.97 28.46 -15.86
CA ARG A 693 8.76 27.66 -15.70
C ARG A 693 8.17 27.77 -14.30
N ALA A 694 9.00 27.74 -13.26
CA ALA A 694 8.54 27.93 -11.89
C ALA A 694 7.76 29.24 -11.72
N PHE A 695 8.25 30.36 -12.27
CA PHE A 695 7.50 31.63 -12.21
C PHE A 695 6.22 31.61 -13.06
N GLN A 696 6.24 31.00 -14.25
CA GLN A 696 5.03 30.86 -15.05
C GLN A 696 3.95 30.01 -14.33
N GLU A 697 4.37 28.96 -13.64
CA GLU A 697 3.49 28.12 -12.81
C GLU A 697 2.92 28.88 -11.62
N LEU A 698 3.73 29.73 -10.98
CA LEU A 698 3.25 30.62 -9.93
C LEU A 698 2.20 31.62 -10.46
N ALA A 699 2.42 32.18 -11.65
CA ALA A 699 1.47 33.10 -12.28
C ALA A 699 0.16 32.42 -12.71
N PHE A 700 0.19 31.12 -13.05
CA PHE A 700 -1.00 30.36 -13.40
C PHE A 700 -2.05 30.30 -12.30
N GLY A 701 -1.64 30.28 -11.03
CA GLY A 701 -2.56 30.30 -9.88
C GLY A 701 -3.20 31.65 -9.60
N TYR A 702 -2.78 32.72 -10.27
CA TYR A 702 -3.17 34.09 -9.93
C TYR A 702 -4.65 34.40 -10.25
N ILE A 703 -5.34 35.01 -9.28
CA ILE A 703 -6.71 35.54 -9.35
C ILE A 703 -6.69 36.97 -8.79
N GLU A 704 -6.96 37.98 -9.63
CA GLU A 704 -6.78 39.39 -9.25
C GLU A 704 -7.69 39.83 -8.09
N PRO A 705 -9.02 39.59 -8.09
CA PRO A 705 -9.88 39.99 -6.96
C PRO A 705 -9.48 39.40 -5.60
N LYS A 706 -8.92 38.19 -5.62
CA LYS A 706 -8.51 37.43 -4.45
C LYS A 706 -7.13 37.87 -3.92
N HIS A 707 -6.12 37.96 -4.80
CA HIS A 707 -4.74 38.24 -4.39
C HIS A 707 -4.39 39.73 -4.38
N ARG A 708 -5.07 40.55 -5.19
CA ARG A 708 -5.00 42.03 -5.19
C ARG A 708 -3.58 42.60 -5.35
N LEU A 709 -2.77 42.00 -6.24
CA LEU A 709 -1.40 42.45 -6.51
C LEU A 709 -1.32 43.49 -7.65
N GLY A 710 -2.41 43.77 -8.37
CA GLY A 710 -2.45 44.78 -9.43
C GLY A 710 -1.63 44.39 -10.67
N LEU A 711 -1.44 43.09 -10.91
CA LEU A 711 -0.54 42.57 -11.95
C LEU A 711 -1.25 42.25 -13.26
N LEU A 712 -2.58 42.18 -13.27
CA LEU A 712 -3.37 41.81 -14.43
C LEU A 712 -3.88 43.04 -15.21
N ASP A 713 -3.28 43.31 -16.38
CA ASP A 713 -3.72 44.37 -17.30
C ASP A 713 -4.55 43.83 -18.49
N ASP A 714 -5.17 44.74 -19.26
CA ASP A 714 -5.97 44.39 -20.44
C ASP A 714 -5.17 43.69 -21.55
N ARG A 715 -3.85 43.94 -21.59
CA ARG A 715 -2.94 43.32 -22.54
C ARG A 715 -2.77 41.83 -22.22
N ILE A 716 -2.57 41.49 -20.96
CA ILE A 716 -2.49 40.09 -20.50
C ILE A 716 -3.83 39.40 -20.70
N ARG A 717 -4.96 40.03 -20.33
CA ARG A 717 -6.31 39.48 -20.58
C ARG A 717 -6.52 39.14 -22.05
N SER A 718 -6.20 40.08 -22.94
CA SER A 718 -6.33 39.90 -24.39
C SER A 718 -5.41 38.78 -24.91
N ALA A 719 -4.18 38.69 -24.41
CA ALA A 719 -3.24 37.64 -24.80
C ALA A 719 -3.68 36.25 -24.30
N VAL A 720 -4.26 36.15 -23.10
CA VAL A 720 -4.87 34.92 -22.55
C VAL A 720 -6.02 34.45 -23.43
N LEU A 721 -6.92 35.36 -23.84
CA LEU A 721 -8.03 35.01 -24.75
C LEU A 721 -7.53 34.59 -26.14
N ALA A 722 -6.51 35.26 -26.67
CA ALA A 722 -5.88 34.87 -27.93
C ALA A 722 -5.22 33.49 -27.86
N ALA A 723 -4.61 33.14 -26.72
CA ALA A 723 -4.06 31.81 -26.48
C ALA A 723 -5.15 30.75 -26.33
N ARG A 724 -6.24 31.06 -25.60
CA ARG A 724 -7.41 30.19 -25.46
C ARG A 724 -8.01 29.83 -26.83
N ALA A 725 -8.20 30.81 -27.71
CA ALA A 725 -8.72 30.57 -29.05
C ALA A 725 -7.86 29.55 -29.83
N ARG A 726 -6.52 29.64 -29.71
CA ARG A 726 -5.60 28.68 -30.34
C ARG A 726 -5.69 27.28 -29.75
N PHE A 727 -5.94 27.14 -28.45
CA PHE A 727 -6.20 25.82 -27.85
C PHE A 727 -7.52 25.22 -28.36
N GLY A 728 -8.55 26.05 -28.58
CA GLY A 728 -9.84 25.63 -29.11
C GLY A 728 -9.82 25.13 -30.56
N GLU A 729 -8.90 25.61 -31.41
CA GLU A 729 -8.79 25.18 -32.81
C GLU A 729 -8.31 23.73 -32.97
N LYS A 730 -7.32 23.29 -32.15
CA LYS A 730 -6.80 21.92 -32.14
C LYS A 730 -5.94 21.65 -30.89
N LEU A 731 -6.46 20.89 -29.93
CA LEU A 731 -5.63 20.35 -28.84
C LEU A 731 -4.82 19.13 -29.32
N GLU A 732 -3.51 19.15 -29.10
CA GLU A 732 -2.68 17.96 -29.30
C GLU A 732 -3.03 16.88 -28.28
N PRO A 733 -2.89 15.58 -28.62
CA PRO A 733 -3.28 14.48 -27.74
C PRO A 733 -2.65 14.54 -26.34
N ASP A 734 -1.41 15.03 -26.24
CA ASP A 734 -0.69 15.16 -24.98
C ASP A 734 -1.35 16.19 -24.05
N LEU A 735 -1.71 17.37 -24.56
CA LEU A 735 -2.37 18.43 -23.78
C LEU A 735 -3.86 18.12 -23.54
N ALA A 736 -4.53 17.47 -24.50
CA ALA A 736 -5.92 17.00 -24.36
C ALA A 736 -6.09 15.98 -23.22
N GLN A 737 -5.06 15.19 -22.93
CA GLN A 737 -5.05 14.27 -21.78
C GLN A 737 -4.76 14.98 -20.45
N ALA A 738 -4.33 16.24 -20.49
CA ALA A 738 -3.89 16.99 -19.32
C ALA A 738 -4.89 18.05 -18.83
N VAL A 739 -5.90 18.37 -19.63
CA VAL A 739 -6.91 19.39 -19.32
C VAL A 739 -8.29 18.86 -19.66
N SER A 740 -9.24 19.05 -18.76
CA SER A 740 -10.66 18.83 -19.04
C SER A 740 -11.35 20.17 -19.30
N VAL A 741 -11.73 20.39 -20.56
CA VAL A 741 -12.24 21.68 -21.06
C VAL A 741 -13.69 21.88 -20.62
N HIS A 742 -14.00 23.09 -20.15
CA HIS A 742 -15.36 23.52 -19.80
C HIS A 742 -16.23 23.64 -21.05
N SER A 743 -17.49 23.22 -20.95
CA SER A 743 -18.46 23.33 -22.04
C SER A 743 -19.82 23.81 -21.52
N PRO A 744 -20.45 24.81 -22.17
CA PRO A 744 -21.80 25.24 -21.81
C PRO A 744 -22.86 24.14 -21.96
N THR A 745 -22.65 23.19 -22.87
CA THR A 745 -23.63 22.15 -23.24
C THR A 745 -23.23 20.74 -22.80
N ALA A 746 -22.08 20.57 -22.16
CA ALA A 746 -21.60 19.28 -21.66
C ALA A 746 -21.11 19.41 -20.21
N LEU A 747 -21.05 18.27 -19.53
CA LEU A 747 -20.47 18.17 -18.20
C LEU A 747 -18.95 18.10 -18.29
N ASN A 748 -18.27 18.71 -17.32
CA ASN A 748 -16.84 18.59 -17.15
C ASN A 748 -16.56 17.52 -16.07
N PRO A 749 -15.99 16.34 -16.43
CA PRO A 749 -15.75 15.26 -15.48
C PRO A 749 -14.65 15.59 -14.44
N ALA A 750 -13.79 16.57 -14.71
CA ALA A 750 -12.78 17.02 -13.73
C ALA A 750 -13.35 18.00 -12.69
N ALA A 751 -14.48 18.61 -12.99
CA ALA A 751 -15.15 19.59 -12.12
C ALA A 751 -15.99 18.90 -11.05
N SER A 752 -16.20 19.58 -9.92
CA SER A 752 -17.12 19.08 -8.89
C SER A 752 -18.57 19.04 -9.40
N PHE A 753 -19.46 18.31 -8.72
CA PHE A 753 -20.88 18.35 -9.02
C PHE A 753 -21.42 19.79 -8.95
N GLN A 754 -21.02 20.51 -7.90
CA GLN A 754 -21.35 21.93 -7.71
C GLN A 754 -20.86 22.78 -8.88
N ASP A 755 -19.60 22.68 -9.28
CA ASP A 755 -19.05 23.46 -10.41
C ASP A 755 -19.77 23.16 -11.73
N ASN A 756 -20.22 21.92 -11.93
CA ASN A 756 -20.99 21.55 -13.11
C ASN A 756 -22.38 22.21 -13.15
N VAL A 757 -23.03 22.37 -11.98
CA VAL A 757 -24.32 23.08 -11.86
C VAL A 757 -24.12 24.59 -11.95
N LEU A 758 -23.14 25.14 -11.22
CA LEU A 758 -22.87 26.58 -11.18
C LEU A 758 -22.38 27.09 -12.55
N PHE A 759 -21.41 26.40 -13.16
CA PHE A 759 -20.75 26.81 -14.41
C PHE A 759 -20.26 28.27 -14.37
N GLY A 760 -19.50 28.59 -13.33
CA GLY A 760 -19.00 29.94 -13.04
C GLY A 760 -18.40 30.02 -11.65
N ARG A 761 -18.17 31.24 -11.17
CA ARG A 761 -17.51 31.53 -9.89
C ARG A 761 -18.34 32.48 -9.05
N VAL A 762 -18.30 32.27 -7.74
CA VAL A 762 -18.91 33.18 -6.76
C VAL A 762 -18.06 34.43 -6.66
N VAL A 763 -18.70 35.58 -6.67
CA VAL A 763 -18.05 36.90 -6.59
C VAL A 763 -17.73 37.19 -5.12
N ASP A 764 -16.48 36.97 -4.72
CA ASP A 764 -16.03 37.07 -3.33
C ASP A 764 -15.97 38.52 -2.76
N ARG A 765 -16.27 39.53 -3.58
CA ARG A 765 -16.30 40.94 -3.16
C ARG A 765 -17.42 41.24 -2.16
N TYR A 766 -18.46 40.41 -2.14
CA TYR A 766 -19.57 40.52 -1.19
C TYR A 766 -19.50 39.39 -0.17
N ALA A 767 -19.47 39.75 1.12
CA ALA A 767 -19.37 38.78 2.21
C ALA A 767 -20.51 37.75 2.22
N GLU A 768 -21.70 38.13 1.75
CA GLU A 768 -22.89 37.30 1.72
C GLU A 768 -23.07 36.48 0.44
N ALA A 769 -22.26 36.72 -0.61
CA ALA A 769 -22.41 36.04 -1.90
C ALA A 769 -22.37 34.52 -1.76
N ALA A 770 -21.40 33.97 -1.01
CA ALA A 770 -21.28 32.53 -0.84
C ALA A 770 -22.52 31.90 -0.17
N ALA A 771 -23.10 32.58 0.82
CA ALA A 771 -24.31 32.11 1.50
C ALA A 771 -25.52 32.15 0.56
N ARG A 772 -25.72 33.26 -0.15
CA ARG A 772 -26.81 33.42 -1.13
C ARG A 772 -26.73 32.44 -2.29
N ILE A 773 -25.55 32.27 -2.89
CA ILE A 773 -25.35 31.30 -3.96
C ILE A 773 -25.62 29.88 -3.48
N ASN A 774 -25.22 29.54 -2.26
CA ASN A 774 -25.53 28.23 -1.70
C ASN A 774 -27.04 28.03 -1.46
N GLU A 775 -27.78 29.05 -1.00
CA GLU A 775 -29.25 28.99 -0.87
C GLU A 775 -29.92 28.73 -2.23
N VAL A 776 -29.53 29.48 -3.26
CA VAL A 776 -30.05 29.33 -4.63
C VAL A 776 -29.69 27.96 -5.22
N LEU A 777 -28.46 27.49 -5.00
CA LEU A 777 -28.01 26.17 -5.43
C LEU A 777 -28.85 25.07 -4.77
N VAL A 778 -29.02 25.10 -3.45
CA VAL A 778 -29.81 24.10 -2.72
C VAL A 778 -31.25 24.08 -3.23
N ALA A 779 -31.90 25.23 -3.39
CA ALA A 779 -33.25 25.32 -3.93
C ALA A 779 -33.34 24.75 -5.36
N THR A 780 -32.34 25.02 -6.20
CA THR A 780 -32.25 24.46 -7.56
C THR A 780 -32.17 22.94 -7.54
N LEU A 781 -31.35 22.36 -6.65
CA LEU A 781 -31.18 20.91 -6.56
C LEU A 781 -32.46 20.20 -6.14
N TYR A 782 -33.25 20.79 -5.24
CA TYR A 782 -34.57 20.27 -4.88
C TYR A 782 -35.55 20.33 -6.06
N ASP A 783 -35.65 21.46 -6.76
CA ASP A 783 -36.54 21.62 -7.92
C ASP A 783 -36.25 20.60 -9.03
N THR A 784 -34.96 20.31 -9.28
CA THR A 784 -34.54 19.38 -10.35
C THR A 784 -34.45 17.93 -9.87
N GLY A 785 -34.78 17.66 -8.60
CA GLY A 785 -34.68 16.35 -7.95
C GLY A 785 -33.24 15.81 -7.83
N LEU A 786 -32.23 16.67 -7.95
CA LEU A 786 -30.82 16.29 -7.88
C LEU A 786 -30.31 16.17 -6.43
N ALA A 787 -31.09 16.61 -5.44
CA ALA A 787 -30.72 16.53 -4.03
C ALA A 787 -30.33 15.10 -3.59
N GLU A 788 -31.12 14.08 -3.97
CA GLU A 788 -30.81 12.68 -3.64
C GLU A 788 -29.59 12.17 -4.41
N VAL A 789 -29.38 12.61 -5.66
CA VAL A 789 -28.19 12.25 -6.45
C VAL A 789 -26.93 12.79 -5.79
N VAL A 790 -26.97 14.05 -5.33
CA VAL A 790 -25.87 14.69 -4.60
C VAL A 790 -25.58 13.95 -3.30
N PHE A 791 -26.62 13.55 -2.57
CA PHE A 791 -26.46 12.74 -1.36
C PHE A 791 -25.79 11.39 -1.66
N GLU A 792 -26.21 10.67 -2.70
CA GLU A 792 -25.56 9.42 -3.13
C GLU A 792 -24.09 9.61 -3.50
N ILE A 793 -23.76 10.66 -4.26
CA ILE A 793 -22.37 11.00 -4.60
C ILE A 793 -21.56 11.33 -3.33
N GLY A 794 -22.20 11.93 -2.33
CA GLY A 794 -21.61 12.22 -1.03
C GLY A 794 -21.30 10.96 -0.21
N LEU A 795 -22.13 9.92 -0.32
CA LEU A 795 -21.85 8.63 0.30
C LEU A 795 -20.57 7.99 -0.27
N ASP A 796 -20.22 8.29 -1.52
CA ASP A 796 -19.01 7.76 -2.16
C ASP A 796 -17.77 8.65 -1.94
N PHE A 797 -17.88 9.69 -1.10
CA PHE A 797 -16.75 10.55 -0.74
C PHE A 797 -15.66 9.78 0.02
N ASP A 798 -14.42 9.83 -0.48
CA ASP A 798 -13.24 9.23 0.20
C ASP A 798 -12.87 10.05 1.44
N ILE A 799 -13.06 9.46 2.63
CA ILE A 799 -12.79 10.10 3.93
C ILE A 799 -11.30 10.18 4.27
N GLY A 800 -10.43 9.50 3.50
CA GLY A 800 -9.00 9.39 3.75
C GLY A 800 -8.65 8.47 4.93
N SER A 801 -7.36 8.16 5.07
CA SER A 801 -6.85 7.33 6.18
C SER A 801 -7.09 8.02 7.53
N GLY A 802 -7.69 7.32 8.48
CA GLY A 802 -8.13 7.87 9.77
C GLY A 802 -9.30 8.85 9.67
N ALA A 803 -10.05 8.88 8.56
CA ALA A 803 -11.10 9.87 8.28
C ALA A 803 -10.61 11.34 8.36
N LYS A 804 -9.33 11.60 8.08
CA LYS A 804 -8.70 12.94 8.18
C LYS A 804 -9.31 14.02 7.29
N ARG A 805 -10.14 13.65 6.30
CA ARG A 805 -10.85 14.60 5.43
C ARG A 805 -12.21 15.04 5.99
N LEU A 806 -12.60 14.52 7.15
CA LEU A 806 -13.79 14.92 7.90
C LEU A 806 -13.39 15.69 9.15
N SER A 807 -14.26 16.59 9.62
CA SER A 807 -14.06 17.25 10.92
C SER A 807 -14.23 16.27 12.08
N ALA A 808 -13.68 16.59 13.26
CA ALA A 808 -13.81 15.72 14.44
C ALA A 808 -15.27 15.41 14.80
N GLY A 809 -16.17 16.41 14.70
CA GLY A 809 -17.61 16.21 14.90
C GLY A 809 -18.26 15.29 13.84
N GLN A 810 -17.85 15.40 12.57
CA GLN A 810 -18.33 14.53 11.50
C GLN A 810 -17.84 13.08 11.68
N GLN A 811 -16.58 12.88 12.09
CA GLN A 811 -16.04 11.55 12.40
C GLN A 811 -16.83 10.86 13.53
N GLN A 812 -17.14 11.61 14.58
CA GLN A 812 -17.92 11.15 15.72
C GLN A 812 -19.36 10.77 15.35
N LYS A 813 -20.05 11.63 14.59
CA LYS A 813 -21.38 11.35 14.05
C LYS A 813 -21.37 10.12 13.13
N LEU A 814 -20.34 9.97 12.29
CA LEU A 814 -20.17 8.81 11.41
C LEU A 814 -19.97 7.51 12.21
N ALA A 815 -19.18 7.54 13.29
CA ALA A 815 -18.97 6.39 14.17
C ALA A 815 -20.27 5.98 14.88
N LEU A 816 -21.04 6.96 15.35
CA LEU A 816 -22.35 6.73 15.96
C LEU A 816 -23.35 6.16 14.95
N ALA A 817 -23.42 6.71 13.74
CA ALA A 817 -24.27 6.21 12.66
C ALA A 817 -23.95 4.74 12.33
N ARG A 818 -22.66 4.40 12.19
CA ARG A 818 -22.21 3.01 12.00
C ARG A 818 -22.70 2.09 13.12
N ALA A 819 -22.61 2.52 14.38
CA ALA A 819 -23.04 1.72 15.51
C ALA A 819 -24.56 1.47 15.50
N LEU A 820 -25.35 2.47 15.11
CA LEU A 820 -26.81 2.38 15.01
C LEU A 820 -27.27 1.50 13.84
N LEU A 821 -26.58 1.57 12.70
CA LEU A 821 -26.93 0.82 11.49
C LEU A 821 -26.98 -0.70 11.72
N LYS A 822 -26.18 -1.21 12.66
CA LYS A 822 -26.13 -2.64 13.03
C LYS A 822 -27.34 -3.13 13.83
N ARG A 823 -28.22 -2.23 14.28
CA ARG A 823 -29.37 -2.56 15.15
C ARG A 823 -28.98 -3.43 16.36
N PRO A 824 -28.02 -2.97 17.20
CA PRO A 824 -27.48 -3.79 18.28
C PRO A 824 -28.46 -3.96 19.44
N ASP A 825 -28.32 -5.06 20.19
CA ASP A 825 -29.06 -5.32 21.43
C ASP A 825 -28.54 -4.45 22.59
N LEU A 826 -27.21 -4.25 22.64
CA LEU A 826 -26.54 -3.33 23.56
C LEU A 826 -25.80 -2.24 22.79
N LEU A 827 -26.16 -0.98 23.02
CA LEU A 827 -25.45 0.17 22.48
C LEU A 827 -24.58 0.82 23.57
N VAL A 828 -23.26 0.73 23.42
CA VAL A 828 -22.27 1.27 24.35
C VAL A 828 -21.62 2.51 23.75
N LEU A 829 -21.82 3.66 24.38
CA LEU A 829 -21.42 4.95 23.85
C LEU A 829 -20.43 5.62 24.80
N ASN A 830 -19.15 5.65 24.42
CA ASN A 830 -18.09 6.20 25.24
C ASN A 830 -17.75 7.63 24.79
N ARG A 831 -18.48 8.63 25.31
CA ARG A 831 -18.35 10.05 24.94
C ARG A 831 -18.32 10.27 23.41
N PRO A 832 -19.28 9.70 22.67
CA PRO A 832 -19.26 9.69 21.21
C PRO A 832 -19.45 11.06 20.58
N LEU A 833 -19.78 12.12 21.34
CA LEU A 833 -20.15 13.45 20.82
C LEU A 833 -19.26 14.58 21.40
N SER A 834 -18.11 14.27 21.99
CA SER A 834 -17.27 15.24 22.70
C SER A 834 -16.74 16.40 21.84
N ALA A 835 -16.76 16.29 20.51
CA ALA A 835 -16.35 17.35 19.58
C ALA A 835 -17.49 18.28 19.15
N LEU A 836 -18.71 18.04 19.62
CA LEU A 836 -19.91 18.84 19.32
C LEU A 836 -20.21 19.84 20.45
N ASP A 837 -20.89 20.93 20.13
CA ASP A 837 -21.42 21.87 21.13
C ASP A 837 -22.58 21.27 21.94
N GLY A 838 -22.93 21.90 23.07
CA GLY A 838 -23.94 21.40 24.01
C GLY A 838 -25.32 21.21 23.36
N ASP A 839 -25.78 22.17 22.56
CA ASP A 839 -27.08 22.11 21.89
C ASP A 839 -27.16 20.95 20.88
N SER A 840 -26.11 20.76 20.06
CA SER A 840 -26.04 19.64 19.11
C SER A 840 -25.94 18.29 19.84
N GLN A 841 -25.21 18.23 20.96
CA GLN A 841 -25.14 17.03 21.80
C GLN A 841 -26.53 16.66 22.32
N GLN A 842 -27.24 17.62 22.92
CA GLN A 842 -28.59 17.43 23.45
C GLN A 842 -29.56 16.94 22.36
N ALA A 843 -29.57 17.59 21.19
CA ALA A 843 -30.42 17.20 20.07
C ALA A 843 -30.14 15.77 19.59
N THR A 844 -28.85 15.44 19.41
CA THR A 844 -28.43 14.10 18.94
C THR A 844 -28.77 13.02 19.97
N ILE A 845 -28.54 13.25 21.27
CA ILE A 845 -28.87 12.28 22.35
C ILE A 845 -30.36 11.95 22.32
N GLY A 846 -31.23 12.97 22.28
CA GLY A 846 -32.68 12.77 22.22
C GLY A 846 -33.13 11.97 21.00
N ARG A 847 -32.61 12.31 19.81
CA ARG A 847 -32.92 11.58 18.56
C ARG A 847 -32.48 10.12 18.60
N VAL A 848 -31.28 9.84 19.11
CA VAL A 848 -30.75 8.48 19.21
C VAL A 848 -31.63 7.61 20.11
N LEU A 849 -31.98 8.10 21.29
CA LEU A 849 -32.83 7.35 22.22
C LEU A 849 -34.25 7.14 21.67
N ALA A 850 -34.80 8.13 20.97
CA ALA A 850 -36.11 8.02 20.32
C ALA A 850 -36.12 7.10 19.08
N SER A 851 -34.96 6.88 18.43
CA SER A 851 -34.87 6.11 17.19
C SER A 851 -35.07 4.60 17.33
N ARG A 852 -35.13 4.07 18.56
CA ARG A 852 -35.21 2.62 18.83
C ARG A 852 -36.39 1.93 18.14
N GLU A 853 -37.56 2.57 18.09
CA GLU A 853 -38.73 2.02 17.39
C GLU A 853 -38.56 2.03 15.87
N ALA A 854 -38.09 3.14 15.30
CA ALA A 854 -37.86 3.29 13.86
C ALA A 854 -36.79 2.31 13.34
N LEU A 855 -35.76 2.06 14.15
CA LEU A 855 -34.72 1.06 13.87
C LEU A 855 -35.15 -0.37 14.24
N GLY A 856 -36.39 -0.60 14.70
CA GLY A 856 -36.92 -1.92 15.02
C GLY A 856 -36.16 -2.65 16.13
N VAL A 857 -35.67 -1.92 17.13
CA VAL A 857 -34.93 -2.42 18.31
C VAL A 857 -35.53 -1.86 19.62
N PRO A 858 -36.83 -2.07 19.91
CA PRO A 858 -37.51 -1.45 21.05
C PRO A 858 -36.95 -1.87 22.42
N ARG A 859 -36.25 -3.00 22.51
CA ARG A 859 -35.62 -3.52 23.74
C ARG A 859 -34.11 -3.25 23.81
N GLN A 860 -33.57 -2.38 22.97
CA GLN A 860 -32.15 -2.03 22.99
C GLN A 860 -31.77 -1.40 24.34
N THR A 861 -30.81 -2.02 25.02
CA THR A 861 -30.17 -1.45 26.21
C THR A 861 -29.12 -0.43 25.77
N VAL A 862 -29.05 0.72 26.44
CA VAL A 862 -28.07 1.77 26.14
C VAL A 862 -27.23 2.05 27.39
N PHE A 863 -25.90 2.02 27.25
CA PHE A 863 -24.96 2.50 28.24
C PHE A 863 -24.17 3.67 27.65
N TRP A 864 -24.37 4.88 28.15
CA TRP A 864 -23.80 6.09 27.57
C TRP A 864 -22.96 6.86 28.59
N VAL A 865 -21.65 6.95 28.35
CA VAL A 865 -20.74 7.84 29.07
C VAL A 865 -20.87 9.25 28.50
N LEU A 866 -21.44 10.15 29.29
CA LEU A 866 -21.72 11.53 28.87
C LEU A 866 -20.47 12.40 28.97
N SER A 867 -20.38 13.38 28.06
CA SER A 867 -19.38 14.46 28.12
C SER A 867 -19.78 15.55 29.13
N HIS A 868 -21.08 15.80 29.24
CA HIS A 868 -21.68 16.79 30.15
C HIS A 868 -22.80 16.14 30.96
N ALA A 869 -22.76 16.30 32.28
CA ALA A 869 -23.70 15.66 33.19
C ALA A 869 -25.14 16.20 33.05
N GLU A 870 -25.30 17.41 32.52
CA GLU A 870 -26.61 18.05 32.30
C GLU A 870 -27.53 17.23 31.38
N HIS A 871 -26.97 16.44 30.46
CA HIS A 871 -27.71 15.57 29.56
C HIS A 871 -28.21 14.26 30.21
N ALA A 872 -27.91 14.01 31.49
CA ALA A 872 -28.33 12.79 32.18
C ALA A 872 -29.86 12.66 32.31
N HIS A 873 -30.61 13.76 32.17
CA HIS A 873 -32.07 13.76 32.28
C HIS A 873 -32.80 12.98 31.17
N PHE A 874 -32.10 12.61 30.08
CA PHE A 874 -32.66 11.76 29.02
C PHE A 874 -32.67 10.25 29.36
N PHE A 875 -32.03 9.84 30.46
CA PHE A 875 -31.76 8.43 30.78
C PHE A 875 -32.60 7.96 31.96
N ASP A 876 -32.92 6.66 31.97
CA ASP A 876 -33.70 6.03 33.03
C ASP A 876 -32.93 5.97 34.36
N ARG A 877 -31.59 5.84 34.27
CA ARG A 877 -30.70 5.74 35.43
C ARG A 877 -29.37 6.44 35.20
N THR A 878 -28.86 7.09 36.24
CA THR A 878 -27.57 7.80 36.20
C THR A 878 -26.58 7.22 37.20
N LEU A 879 -25.36 6.95 36.73
CA LEU A 879 -24.24 6.45 37.51
C LEU A 879 -23.14 7.52 37.51
N GLU A 880 -22.73 7.96 38.70
CA GLU A 880 -21.60 8.89 38.83
C GLU A 880 -20.31 8.11 39.06
N PHE A 881 -19.27 8.51 38.33
CA PHE A 881 -17.93 7.95 38.39
C PHE A 881 -16.94 9.03 38.81
N ARG A 882 -16.24 8.82 39.94
CA ARG A 882 -15.15 9.70 40.40
C ARG A 882 -13.98 8.85 40.89
N ASP A 883 -12.79 9.12 40.37
CA ASP A 883 -11.55 8.42 40.75
C ASP A 883 -11.68 6.89 40.74
N GLY A 884 -12.36 6.34 39.72
CA GLY A 884 -12.59 4.90 39.57
C GLY A 884 -13.73 4.33 40.44
N ARG A 885 -14.36 5.13 41.31
CA ARG A 885 -15.51 4.70 42.13
C ARG A 885 -16.83 5.00 41.45
N MET A 886 -17.74 4.02 41.49
CA MET A 886 -19.11 4.16 41.01
C MET A 886 -20.07 4.42 42.17
N THR A 887 -20.88 5.47 42.06
CA THR A 887 -22.02 5.77 42.94
C THR A 887 -23.31 5.88 42.11
N MET A 888 -24.42 5.36 42.63
CA MET A 888 -25.73 5.57 42.00
C MET A 888 -26.31 6.89 42.49
N ILE A 889 -26.85 7.69 41.56
CA ILE A 889 -27.56 8.93 41.88
C ILE A 889 -29.00 8.81 41.36
N ASP A 890 -29.97 9.08 42.23
CA ASP A 890 -31.37 9.19 41.81
C ASP A 890 -31.55 10.43 40.93
N ALA A 891 -32.18 10.23 39.76
CA ALA A 891 -32.38 11.25 38.75
C ALA A 891 -33.40 12.32 39.20
N HIS A 892 -33.00 13.28 40.06
CA HIS A 892 -33.72 14.55 40.28
C HIS A 892 -33.00 15.62 41.12
N VAL A 893 -31.69 15.83 40.96
CA VAL A 893 -31.04 16.99 41.63
C VAL A 893 -30.23 17.80 40.61
N PRO A 894 -30.69 19.00 40.23
CA PRO A 894 -29.80 19.95 39.56
C PRO A 894 -28.70 20.34 40.55
N HIS A 895 -27.44 20.13 40.18
CA HIS A 895 -26.32 20.69 40.94
C HIS A 895 -26.45 22.23 40.96
N PRO A 896 -26.31 22.89 42.12
CA PRO A 896 -26.31 24.34 42.17
C PRO A 896 -25.10 24.85 41.40
N VAL A 897 -25.35 25.80 40.49
CA VAL A 897 -24.32 26.56 39.79
C VAL A 897 -23.49 27.29 40.85
N ASP A 898 -22.19 27.01 40.91
CA ASP A 898 -21.25 27.78 41.72
C ASP A 898 -21.29 29.25 41.24
N GLU A 899 -21.67 30.15 42.15
CA GLU A 899 -21.56 31.60 41.93
C GLU A 899 -20.08 31.99 41.73
N PRO A 900 -19.76 32.87 40.77
CA PRO A 900 -18.39 33.29 40.52
C PRO A 900 -17.88 34.19 41.65
N ALA A 901 -16.66 33.92 42.12
CA ALA A 901 -15.85 34.83 42.94
C ALA A 901 -14.90 35.66 42.09
#